data_AF-A0A431WK20-F1
#
_entry.id   AF-A0A431WK20-F1
#
_cell.length_a   1.000
_cell.length_b   1.000
_cell.length_c   1.000
_cell.angle_alpha   90.00
_cell.angle_beta   90.00
_cell.angle_gamma   90.00
#
_symmetry.space_group_name_H-M   'P 1'
#
loop_
_entity.id
_entity.type
_entity.pdbx_description
1 polymer ?
#
loop_
_entity_poly.entity_id
_entity_poly.type
_entity_poly.pdbx_seq_one_letter_code
_entity_poly.pdbx_strand_id
1 'polypeptide(L)'
;MNDKVLKQSITQVKGIGEETAQVLAELNIYTVEDLLEYYPFRYEDYRLRDLTQVAHDERLTVEGIVQSEPSLMYFGRKKSKLTVKLLVGNFLIQVTFFNQSYLKNKLSLNETIQVTGKWDMHRRTITASEMKMGPSQQKESLSPIYSVKGSVTVKGIRRFIQLAFHQFGEHIEETMPQNLINKYRLPNRRDALRMIHFPQNDQDLKQARRRFVYEEFLYFQLKMQALRKFEREQSQGIIQKYDLEKLQTFLDSLPFPLTNAQKRVVNEILADMKSNYRMSRLLQGDVGSGKTVVAAIALFASHTAGYQGALMVPTEILAEQHAESLKSLLEPFGLKCELLTSSVKGKRRKEILEQLQAGEIDILIGTHALIQDEVHFQKLGLVITDEQHRFGVGQRKILREKGENPDVLFMTATPIPRTLAITVFGEMDVSIIDEMPAGRKIIETYWAKKEMLDRILSFMEKELSKGRQAYVICPLIEESEKLDFQNAIDVHSSLQVYFQNRYEVGLMHGRLGADEKDNVMKAFSNNEIQVLVSTTVVEVGVNVPNATMMVIYDAERFGLSQLHQLRGRVGRGSEQSYCILLADPKSEVGKERMQIMTETNDGFVLSEKDLELRGPGDFFGKKQSGVPEFKVADMVHDYRALETARNDATALIQSAVFWESPEYEHLRESLQESGVLEGEKLD
;
A
#
# COMPACT_ATOMS: atom_id res chain seq x y z
N MET A 1 -8.75 -38.48 -0.15
CA MET A 1 -7.82 -39.64 -0.25
C MET A 1 -6.79 -39.50 -1.38
N ASN A 2 -7.05 -38.73 -2.46
CA ASN A 2 -6.05 -38.51 -3.53
C ASN A 2 -4.97 -37.47 -3.20
N ASP A 3 -5.20 -36.56 -2.26
CA ASP A 3 -4.24 -35.52 -1.87
C ASP A 3 -2.89 -36.10 -1.37
N LYS A 4 -2.94 -37.28 -0.75
CA LYS A 4 -1.76 -38.05 -0.34
C LYS A 4 -0.91 -38.56 -1.52
N VAL A 5 -1.46 -38.61 -2.73
CA VAL A 5 -0.74 -39.06 -3.94
C VAL A 5 0.11 -37.93 -4.51
N LEU A 6 -0.37 -36.68 -4.46
CA LEU A 6 0.37 -35.52 -4.94
C LEU A 6 1.44 -35.06 -3.94
N LYS A 7 1.22 -35.26 -2.63
CA LYS A 7 2.21 -35.02 -1.57
C LYS A 7 3.35 -36.07 -1.54
N GLN A 8 3.41 -37.00 -2.49
CA GLN A 8 4.53 -37.95 -2.62
C GLN A 8 5.82 -37.26 -3.07
N SER A 9 6.96 -37.87 -2.74
CA SER A 9 8.28 -37.38 -3.15
C SER A 9 8.37 -37.19 -4.67
N ILE A 10 9.03 -36.11 -5.09
CA ILE A 10 9.28 -35.76 -6.49
C ILE A 10 10.00 -36.85 -7.29
N THR A 11 10.72 -37.75 -6.60
CA THR A 11 11.39 -38.92 -7.19
C THR A 11 10.44 -39.93 -7.83
N GLN A 12 9.14 -39.89 -7.50
CA GLN A 12 8.12 -40.74 -8.13
C GLN A 12 7.81 -40.33 -9.58
N VAL A 13 8.13 -39.09 -9.97
CA VAL A 13 7.96 -38.64 -11.36
C VAL A 13 9.02 -39.29 -12.23
N LYS A 14 8.59 -40.11 -13.20
CA LYS A 14 9.53 -40.78 -14.12
C LYS A 14 10.48 -39.76 -14.76
N GLY A 15 11.78 -40.02 -14.67
CA GLY A 15 12.82 -39.17 -15.23
C GLY A 15 13.48 -38.20 -14.23
N ILE A 16 13.02 -38.16 -12.97
CA ILE A 16 13.67 -37.44 -11.88
C ILE A 16 14.41 -38.46 -11.00
N GLY A 17 15.75 -38.49 -11.10
CA GLY A 17 16.61 -39.27 -10.21
C GLY A 17 16.98 -38.51 -8.94
N GLU A 18 17.69 -39.15 -8.01
CA GLU A 18 18.10 -38.54 -6.73
C GLU A 18 18.91 -37.25 -6.90
N GLU A 19 19.85 -37.23 -7.85
CA GLU A 19 20.66 -36.03 -8.14
C GLU A 19 19.79 -34.87 -8.64
N THR A 20 18.80 -35.14 -9.49
CA THR A 20 17.88 -34.09 -9.98
C THR A 20 16.93 -33.63 -8.88
N ALA A 21 16.48 -34.54 -8.02
CA ALA A 21 15.64 -34.22 -6.87
C ALA A 21 16.37 -33.30 -5.87
N GLN A 22 17.67 -33.49 -5.65
CA GLN A 22 18.49 -32.59 -4.83
C GLN A 22 18.56 -31.17 -5.40
N VAL A 23 18.73 -31.03 -6.72
CA VAL A 23 18.76 -29.70 -7.36
C VAL A 23 17.36 -29.04 -7.34
N LEU A 24 16.28 -29.82 -7.47
CA LEU A 24 14.91 -29.32 -7.32
C LEU A 24 14.60 -28.90 -5.87
N ALA A 25 15.18 -29.57 -4.88
CA ALA A 25 15.08 -29.17 -3.48
C ALA A 25 15.71 -27.78 -3.23
N GLU A 26 16.73 -27.36 -3.97
CA GLU A 26 17.28 -25.99 -3.90
C GLU A 26 16.30 -24.91 -4.42
N LEU A 27 15.27 -25.34 -5.16
CA LEU A 27 14.14 -24.52 -5.61
C LEU A 27 12.91 -24.68 -4.69
N ASN A 28 13.05 -25.35 -3.55
CA ASN A 28 11.98 -25.71 -2.62
C ASN A 28 10.91 -26.65 -3.24
N ILE A 29 11.30 -27.50 -4.19
CA ILE A 29 10.41 -28.49 -4.82
C ILE A 29 10.72 -29.87 -4.27
N TYR A 30 9.85 -30.41 -3.42
CA TYR A 30 10.05 -31.70 -2.75
C TYR A 30 9.04 -32.76 -3.17
N THR A 31 7.83 -32.33 -3.54
CA THR A 31 6.69 -33.19 -3.87
C THR A 31 6.22 -33.02 -5.32
N VAL A 32 5.36 -33.92 -5.78
CA VAL A 32 4.72 -33.80 -7.11
C VAL A 32 3.85 -32.53 -7.17
N GLU A 33 3.15 -32.21 -6.07
CA GLU A 33 2.38 -30.97 -5.93
C GLU A 33 3.27 -29.74 -6.10
N ASP A 34 4.42 -29.67 -5.42
CA ASP A 34 5.35 -28.53 -5.54
C ASP A 34 5.80 -28.29 -6.99
N LEU A 35 6.01 -29.38 -7.75
CA LEU A 35 6.40 -29.28 -9.17
C LEU A 35 5.25 -28.78 -10.05
N LEU A 36 4.02 -29.24 -9.78
CA LEU A 36 2.82 -28.80 -10.50
C LEU A 36 2.43 -27.36 -10.16
N GLU A 37 2.79 -26.87 -8.97
CA GLU A 37 2.56 -25.47 -8.55
C GLU A 37 3.79 -24.57 -8.78
N TYR A 38 4.80 -25.07 -9.49
CA TYR A 38 5.99 -24.28 -9.81
C TYR A 38 5.75 -23.37 -11.01
N TYR A 39 5.09 -22.23 -10.78
CA TYR A 39 4.64 -21.36 -11.85
C TYR A 39 5.77 -20.66 -12.64
N PRO A 40 5.56 -20.42 -13.95
CA PRO A 40 6.50 -19.62 -14.74
C PRO A 40 6.38 -18.12 -14.40
N PHE A 41 7.51 -17.43 -14.30
CA PHE A 41 7.55 -16.00 -14.01
C PHE A 41 7.38 -15.11 -15.25
N ARG A 42 7.56 -15.67 -16.45
CA ARG A 42 7.39 -14.97 -17.73
C ARG A 42 7.02 -15.93 -18.85
N TYR A 43 6.37 -15.43 -19.89
CA TYR A 43 6.12 -16.15 -21.13
C TYR A 43 6.86 -15.48 -22.29
N GLU A 44 7.47 -16.29 -23.14
CA GLU A 44 8.03 -15.86 -24.42
C GLU A 44 7.07 -16.17 -25.56
N ASP A 45 6.77 -15.15 -26.35
CA ASP A 45 5.91 -15.25 -27.52
C ASP A 45 6.75 -15.57 -28.76
N TYR A 46 6.56 -16.77 -29.28
CA TYR A 46 7.20 -17.26 -30.49
C TYR A 46 6.25 -17.30 -31.68
N ARG A 47 5.04 -16.73 -31.55
CA ARG A 47 4.10 -16.58 -32.67
C ARG A 47 4.75 -15.79 -33.80
N LEU A 48 4.56 -16.27 -35.03
CA LEU A 48 4.93 -15.52 -36.21
C LEU A 48 4.04 -14.26 -36.29
N ARG A 49 4.67 -13.09 -36.31
CA ARG A 49 3.97 -11.82 -36.45
C ARG A 49 4.28 -11.18 -37.80
N ASP A 50 3.26 -10.54 -38.36
CA ASP A 50 3.43 -9.73 -39.57
C ASP A 50 4.21 -8.45 -39.21
N LEU A 51 5.28 -8.17 -39.95
CA LEU A 51 6.12 -6.98 -39.78
C LEU A 51 5.34 -5.67 -39.89
N THR A 52 4.16 -5.67 -40.52
CA THR A 52 3.31 -4.48 -40.67
C THR A 52 2.51 -4.13 -39.42
N GLN A 53 2.36 -5.05 -38.45
CA GLN A 53 1.51 -4.89 -37.27
C GLN A 53 2.30 -4.71 -35.97
N VAL A 54 3.63 -4.74 -36.03
CA VAL A 54 4.50 -4.71 -34.84
C VAL A 54 5.05 -3.30 -34.62
N ALA A 55 4.96 -2.81 -33.38
CA ALA A 55 5.49 -1.51 -32.98
C ALA A 55 7.04 -1.47 -33.04
N HIS A 56 7.60 -0.27 -33.10
CA HIS A 56 9.04 -0.07 -32.97
C HIS A 56 9.52 -0.58 -31.60
N ASP A 57 10.72 -1.17 -31.58
CA ASP A 57 11.40 -1.67 -30.38
C ASP A 57 10.75 -2.90 -29.69
N GLU A 58 9.73 -3.50 -30.30
CA GLU A 58 9.10 -4.73 -29.82
C GLU A 58 9.91 -5.98 -30.21
N ARG A 59 9.88 -7.03 -29.37
CA ARG A 59 10.47 -8.33 -29.67
C ARG A 59 9.48 -9.15 -30.49
N LEU A 60 9.90 -9.65 -31.65
CA LEU A 60 9.07 -10.45 -32.54
C LEU A 60 9.80 -11.67 -33.07
N THR A 61 9.04 -12.65 -33.54
CA THR A 61 9.54 -13.83 -34.22
C THR A 61 9.05 -13.85 -35.66
N VAL A 62 9.97 -13.97 -36.61
CA VAL A 62 9.67 -14.05 -38.06
C VAL A 62 10.30 -15.28 -38.67
N GLU A 63 9.65 -15.77 -39.71
CA GLU A 63 10.16 -16.79 -40.61
C GLU A 63 10.54 -16.11 -41.93
N GLY A 64 11.73 -16.39 -42.44
CA GLY A 64 12.12 -15.88 -43.74
C GLY A 64 13.29 -16.62 -44.37
N ILE A 65 13.51 -16.30 -45.64
CA ILE A 65 14.50 -16.97 -46.49
C ILE A 65 15.76 -16.12 -46.54
N VAL A 66 16.92 -16.74 -46.32
CA VAL A 66 18.21 -16.08 -46.41
C VAL A 66 18.50 -15.67 -47.87
N GLN A 67 18.60 -14.37 -48.12
CA GLN A 67 18.82 -13.78 -49.45
C GLN A 67 20.23 -13.21 -49.65
N SER A 68 21.06 -13.16 -48.61
CA SER A 68 22.44 -12.71 -48.72
C SER A 68 23.40 -13.63 -47.98
N GLU A 69 24.65 -13.67 -48.41
CA GLU A 69 25.71 -14.28 -47.62
C GLU A 69 25.88 -13.53 -46.28
N PRO A 70 26.19 -14.26 -45.19
CA PRO A 70 26.38 -13.66 -43.88
C PRO A 70 27.70 -12.85 -43.81
N SER A 71 27.58 -11.54 -43.57
CA SER A 71 28.70 -10.62 -43.43
C SER A 71 29.15 -10.53 -41.96
N LEU A 72 30.37 -10.96 -41.66
CA LEU A 72 30.94 -10.94 -40.31
C LEU A 72 31.98 -9.83 -40.18
N MET A 73 31.74 -8.88 -39.28
CA MET A 73 32.67 -7.81 -38.93
C MET A 73 33.11 -7.94 -37.47
N TYR A 74 34.39 -7.67 -37.18
CA TYR A 74 34.92 -7.64 -35.82
C TYR A 74 35.16 -6.19 -35.38
N PHE A 75 34.68 -5.84 -34.19
CA PHE A 75 34.85 -4.53 -33.58
C PHE A 75 35.70 -4.68 -32.32
N GLY A 76 37.03 -4.68 -32.48
CA GLY A 76 37.98 -4.93 -31.40
C GLY A 76 38.15 -6.42 -31.05
N ARG A 77 38.92 -6.73 -30.01
CA ARG A 77 39.46 -8.08 -29.73
C ARG A 77 38.42 -9.15 -29.34
N LYS A 78 37.20 -8.76 -28.92
CA LYS A 78 36.16 -9.69 -28.42
C LYS A 78 34.72 -9.40 -28.89
N LYS A 79 34.49 -8.38 -29.75
CA LYS A 79 33.13 -8.08 -30.23
C LYS A 79 33.01 -8.40 -31.72
N SER A 80 31.97 -9.11 -32.09
CA SER A 80 31.68 -9.42 -33.50
C SER A 80 30.24 -9.04 -33.86
N LYS A 81 30.00 -8.76 -35.12
CA LYS A 81 28.70 -8.42 -35.67
C LYS A 81 28.50 -9.21 -36.95
N LEU A 82 27.56 -10.14 -36.94
CA LEU A 82 27.13 -10.90 -38.10
C LEU A 82 25.85 -10.26 -38.65
N THR A 83 25.83 -9.99 -39.95
CA THR A 83 24.67 -9.36 -40.61
C THR A 83 24.24 -10.21 -41.80
N VAL A 84 22.94 -10.48 -41.92
CA VAL A 84 22.35 -11.25 -43.01
C VAL A 84 21.04 -10.60 -43.45
N LYS A 85 20.69 -10.65 -44.74
CA LYS A 85 19.39 -10.20 -45.24
C LYS A 85 18.43 -11.38 -45.33
N LEU A 86 17.26 -11.22 -44.71
CA LEU A 86 16.15 -12.15 -44.77
C LEU A 86 15.02 -11.57 -45.63
N LEU A 87 14.42 -12.40 -46.46
CA LEU A 87 13.13 -12.13 -47.09
C LEU A 87 12.03 -12.72 -46.21
N VAL A 88 11.24 -11.87 -45.56
CA VAL A 88 10.10 -12.22 -44.71
C VAL A 88 8.83 -11.76 -45.43
N GLY A 89 8.03 -12.70 -45.94
CA GLY A 89 6.92 -12.38 -46.84
C GLY A 89 7.43 -11.61 -48.07
N ASN A 90 7.00 -10.36 -48.23
CA ASN A 90 7.41 -9.47 -49.32
C ASN A 90 8.49 -8.44 -48.90
N PHE A 91 8.97 -8.50 -47.65
CA PHE A 91 9.90 -7.52 -47.10
C PHE A 91 11.31 -8.07 -46.99
N LEU A 92 12.27 -7.38 -47.59
CA LEU A 92 13.69 -7.64 -47.39
C LEU A 92 14.18 -6.86 -46.16
N ILE A 93 14.51 -7.58 -45.09
CA ILE A 93 14.94 -7.02 -43.81
C ILE A 93 16.37 -7.45 -43.47
N GLN A 94 17.06 -6.65 -42.67
CA GLN A 94 18.42 -6.97 -42.23
C GLN A 94 18.41 -7.53 -40.80
N VAL A 95 18.94 -8.73 -40.62
CA VAL A 95 19.10 -9.37 -39.31
C VAL A 95 20.54 -9.22 -38.85
N THR A 96 20.72 -8.78 -37.60
CA THR A 96 22.03 -8.56 -36.98
C THR A 96 22.18 -9.44 -35.73
N PHE A 97 23.25 -10.22 -35.66
CA PHE A 97 23.65 -10.98 -34.48
C PHE A 97 24.94 -10.38 -33.89
N PHE A 98 24.92 -10.02 -32.61
CA PHE A 98 26.11 -9.55 -31.90
C PHE A 98 26.81 -10.70 -31.18
N ASN A 99 28.12 -10.80 -31.32
CA ASN A 99 29.00 -11.79 -30.67
C ASN A 99 28.70 -13.26 -31.00
N GLN A 100 27.98 -13.54 -32.09
CA GLN A 100 27.60 -14.89 -32.52
C GLN A 100 28.25 -15.26 -33.86
N SER A 101 29.59 -15.22 -33.93
CA SER A 101 30.34 -15.52 -35.16
C SER A 101 30.16 -16.97 -35.65
N TYR A 102 29.84 -17.91 -34.74
CA TYR A 102 29.62 -19.32 -35.06
C TYR A 102 28.42 -19.55 -36.00
N LEU A 103 27.46 -18.62 -36.06
CA LEU A 103 26.30 -18.72 -36.95
C LEU A 103 26.66 -18.53 -38.42
N LYS A 104 27.83 -17.96 -38.74
CA LYS A 104 28.28 -17.77 -40.13
C LYS A 104 28.31 -19.09 -40.91
N ASN A 105 28.74 -20.18 -40.26
CA ASN A 105 28.86 -21.49 -40.89
C ASN A 105 27.53 -22.28 -40.90
N LYS A 106 26.48 -21.75 -40.27
CA LYS A 106 25.15 -22.37 -40.17
C LYS A 106 24.11 -21.72 -41.08
N LEU A 107 24.45 -20.60 -41.72
CA LEU A 107 23.55 -19.82 -42.58
C LEU A 107 23.95 -20.01 -44.04
N SER A 108 23.14 -20.70 -44.82
CA SER A 108 23.32 -20.82 -46.26
C SER A 108 22.28 -20.00 -47.03
N LEU A 109 22.62 -19.60 -48.25
CA LEU A 109 21.69 -18.95 -49.17
C LEU A 109 20.47 -19.84 -49.42
N ASN A 110 19.30 -19.22 -49.53
CA ASN A 110 18.00 -19.87 -49.78
C ASN A 110 17.50 -20.84 -48.70
N GLU A 111 18.11 -20.84 -47.51
CA GLU A 111 17.57 -21.58 -46.37
C GLU A 111 16.48 -20.77 -45.65
N THR A 112 15.44 -21.47 -45.22
CA THR A 112 14.39 -20.92 -44.35
C THR A 112 14.85 -20.97 -42.91
N ILE A 113 14.83 -19.82 -42.24
CA ILE A 113 15.19 -19.71 -40.83
C ILE A 113 14.15 -18.91 -40.06
N GLN A 114 14.03 -19.24 -38.77
CA GLN A 114 13.22 -18.49 -37.82
C GLN A 114 14.16 -17.63 -36.97
N VAL A 115 13.85 -16.34 -36.90
CA VAL A 115 14.62 -15.35 -36.14
C VAL A 115 13.71 -14.69 -35.12
N THR A 116 14.16 -14.70 -33.86
CA THR A 116 13.51 -13.95 -32.78
C THR A 116 14.43 -12.84 -32.33
N GLY A 117 13.92 -11.61 -32.22
CA GLY A 117 14.73 -10.45 -31.87
C GLY A 117 13.95 -9.15 -31.77
N LYS A 118 14.67 -8.07 -31.43
CA LYS A 118 14.10 -6.72 -31.30
C LYS A 118 13.99 -6.06 -32.67
N TRP A 119 12.81 -5.53 -33.00
CA TRP A 119 12.52 -4.90 -34.28
C TRP A 119 12.75 -3.40 -34.26
N ASP A 120 13.64 -2.93 -35.12
CA ASP A 120 13.83 -1.52 -35.41
C ASP A 120 13.10 -1.19 -36.71
N MET A 121 11.87 -0.67 -36.57
CA MET A 121 11.03 -0.23 -37.69
C MET A 121 11.71 0.83 -38.58
N HIS A 122 12.47 1.76 -38.00
CA HIS A 122 13.10 2.86 -38.75
C HIS A 122 14.24 2.36 -39.64
N ARG A 123 15.02 1.39 -39.15
CA ARG A 123 16.16 0.82 -39.89
C ARG A 123 15.81 -0.46 -40.66
N ARG A 124 14.58 -0.96 -40.50
CA ARG A 124 14.13 -2.28 -41.00
C ARG A 124 15.10 -3.39 -40.62
N THR A 125 15.57 -3.34 -39.37
CA THR A 125 16.55 -4.29 -38.85
C THR A 125 16.00 -5.06 -37.67
N ILE A 126 16.27 -6.36 -37.63
CA ILE A 126 16.07 -7.17 -36.42
C ILE A 126 17.41 -7.37 -35.73
N THR A 127 17.50 -6.97 -34.48
CA THR A 127 18.60 -7.40 -33.61
C THR A 127 18.24 -8.76 -33.03
N ALA A 128 18.81 -9.81 -33.59
CA ALA A 128 18.45 -11.19 -33.28
C ALA A 128 19.05 -11.63 -31.95
N SER A 129 18.20 -12.19 -31.09
CA SER A 129 18.58 -12.88 -29.86
C SER A 129 18.69 -14.38 -30.09
N GLU A 130 17.80 -14.95 -30.90
CA GLU A 130 17.72 -16.39 -31.17
C GLU A 130 17.51 -16.68 -32.66
N MET A 131 18.00 -17.85 -33.09
CA MET A 131 17.84 -18.37 -34.44
C MET A 131 17.56 -19.87 -34.39
N LYS A 132 16.56 -20.33 -35.15
CA LYS A 132 16.29 -21.76 -35.39
C LYS A 132 16.32 -22.05 -36.89
N MET A 133 16.81 -23.23 -37.23
CA MET A 133 16.88 -23.72 -38.62
C MET A 133 15.61 -24.47 -38.98
N GLY A 134 15.13 -24.29 -40.21
CA GLY A 134 13.98 -24.99 -40.77
C GLY A 134 12.65 -24.23 -40.62
N PRO A 135 11.62 -24.66 -41.37
CA PRO A 135 10.28 -24.09 -41.28
C PRO A 135 9.68 -24.34 -39.89
N SER A 136 8.79 -23.46 -39.42
CA SER A 136 8.21 -23.57 -38.09
C SER A 136 7.50 -24.92 -37.87
N GLN A 137 8.12 -25.80 -37.07
CA GLN A 137 7.50 -27.02 -36.57
C GLN A 137 6.83 -26.81 -35.19
N GLN A 138 6.89 -25.59 -34.64
CA GLN A 138 6.41 -25.33 -33.29
C GLN A 138 4.88 -25.24 -33.27
N LYS A 139 4.23 -26.22 -32.64
CA LYS A 139 2.83 -26.12 -32.20
C LYS A 139 2.63 -25.14 -31.04
N GLU A 140 3.71 -24.80 -30.32
CA GLU A 140 3.67 -23.94 -29.13
C GLU A 140 4.01 -22.49 -29.49
N SER A 141 2.97 -21.65 -29.46
CA SER A 141 2.98 -20.20 -29.67
C SER A 141 3.58 -19.44 -28.49
N LEU A 142 3.33 -19.92 -27.27
CA LEU A 142 3.71 -19.30 -26.01
C LEU A 142 4.56 -20.27 -25.18
N SER A 143 5.69 -19.78 -24.67
CA SER A 143 6.75 -20.60 -24.11
C SER A 143 7.04 -20.15 -22.66
N PRO A 144 6.65 -20.93 -21.65
CA PRO A 144 6.77 -20.53 -20.23
C PRO A 144 8.21 -20.59 -19.70
N ILE A 145 8.72 -19.49 -19.16
CA ILE A 145 10.04 -19.42 -18.53
C ILE A 145 9.90 -19.63 -17.02
N TYR A 146 10.69 -20.55 -16.50
CA TYR A 146 10.77 -20.87 -15.08
C TYR A 146 12.08 -20.40 -14.50
N SER A 147 12.07 -20.08 -13.21
CA SER A 147 13.30 -19.86 -12.46
C SER A 147 14.09 -21.18 -12.40
N VAL A 148 15.41 -21.11 -12.54
CA VAL A 148 16.28 -22.29 -12.56
C VAL A 148 17.50 -22.05 -11.68
N LYS A 149 17.98 -23.10 -11.02
CA LYS A 149 19.23 -23.12 -10.25
C LYS A 149 20.05 -24.37 -10.61
N GLY A 150 21.36 -24.27 -10.38
CA GLY A 150 22.29 -25.38 -10.59
C GLY A 150 22.31 -25.88 -12.04
N SER A 151 22.22 -27.20 -12.21
CA SER A 151 22.30 -27.88 -13.50
C SER A 151 20.95 -28.02 -14.23
N VAL A 152 19.84 -27.62 -13.61
CA VAL A 152 18.49 -27.76 -14.18
C VAL A 152 18.26 -26.71 -15.25
N THR A 153 17.76 -27.14 -16.42
CA THR A 153 17.41 -26.25 -17.52
C THR A 153 15.90 -26.00 -17.58
N VAL A 154 15.48 -24.87 -18.15
CA VAL A 154 14.05 -24.55 -18.39
C VAL A 154 13.37 -25.66 -19.20
N LYS A 155 14.06 -26.25 -20.18
CA LYS A 155 13.56 -27.41 -20.95
C LYS A 155 13.37 -28.64 -20.07
N GLY A 156 14.27 -28.86 -19.11
CA GLY A 156 14.17 -29.94 -18.12
C GLY A 156 12.92 -29.79 -17.26
N ILE A 157 12.70 -28.61 -16.66
CA ILE A 157 11.52 -28.32 -15.83
C ILE A 157 10.23 -28.56 -16.63
N ARG A 158 10.13 -28.03 -17.85
CA ARG A 158 8.95 -28.26 -18.71
C ARG A 158 8.67 -29.73 -18.95
N ARG A 159 9.72 -30.51 -19.24
CA ARG A 159 9.60 -31.96 -19.45
C ARG A 159 9.10 -32.64 -18.17
N PHE A 160 9.63 -32.28 -17.01
CA PHE A 160 9.22 -32.85 -15.73
C PHE A 160 7.76 -32.52 -15.41
N ILE A 161 7.35 -31.27 -15.59
CA ILE A 161 5.94 -30.84 -15.42
C ILE A 161 5.03 -31.63 -16.37
N GLN A 162 5.41 -31.80 -17.63
CA GLN A 162 4.62 -32.58 -18.59
C GLN A 162 4.47 -34.04 -18.17
N LEU A 163 5.54 -34.66 -17.64
CA LEU A 163 5.51 -36.02 -17.12
C LEU A 163 4.67 -36.14 -15.85
N ALA A 164 4.73 -35.13 -14.97
CA ALA A 164 3.91 -35.04 -13.77
C ALA A 164 2.42 -34.95 -14.13
N PHE A 165 2.03 -34.09 -15.09
CA PHE A 165 0.65 -34.03 -15.57
C PHE A 165 0.16 -35.35 -16.17
N HIS A 166 1.01 -36.04 -16.93
CA HIS A 166 0.63 -37.32 -17.52
C HIS A 166 0.46 -38.42 -16.47
N GLN A 167 1.27 -38.42 -15.41
CA GLN A 167 1.24 -39.47 -14.37
C GLN A 167 0.21 -39.20 -13.28
N PHE A 168 0.07 -37.93 -12.89
CA PHE A 168 -0.65 -37.51 -11.69
C PHE A 168 -1.79 -36.52 -11.96
N GLY A 169 -1.98 -36.06 -13.19
CA GLY A 169 -2.94 -35.00 -13.52
C GLY A 169 -4.41 -35.34 -13.24
N GLU A 170 -4.78 -36.63 -13.20
CA GLU A 170 -6.13 -37.08 -12.80
C GLU A 170 -6.37 -36.96 -11.28
N HIS A 171 -5.32 -36.88 -10.48
CA HIS A 171 -5.41 -36.75 -9.02
C HIS A 171 -5.48 -35.30 -8.55
N ILE A 172 -5.45 -34.32 -9.47
CA ILE A 172 -5.64 -32.90 -9.17
C ILE A 172 -7.11 -32.68 -8.84
N GLU A 173 -7.43 -32.58 -7.56
CA GLU A 173 -8.77 -32.31 -7.07
C GLU A 173 -9.10 -30.81 -7.13
N GLU A 174 -10.39 -30.52 -7.25
CA GLU A 174 -10.90 -29.15 -7.13
C GLU A 174 -10.97 -28.75 -5.66
N THR A 175 -10.37 -27.62 -5.34
CA THR A 175 -10.21 -27.08 -3.98
C THR A 175 -11.27 -26.04 -3.63
N MET A 176 -11.86 -25.40 -4.64
CA MET A 176 -12.89 -24.40 -4.43
C MET A 176 -14.30 -24.99 -4.54
N PRO A 177 -15.26 -24.47 -3.76
CA PRO A 177 -16.66 -24.81 -3.90
C PRO A 177 -17.21 -24.38 -5.27
N GLN A 178 -18.08 -25.20 -5.85
CA GLN A 178 -18.64 -25.00 -7.19
C GLN A 178 -19.37 -23.65 -7.31
N ASN A 179 -19.96 -23.17 -6.21
CA ASN A 179 -20.61 -21.88 -6.13
C ASN A 179 -19.67 -20.71 -6.48
N LEU A 180 -18.43 -20.70 -5.98
CA LEU A 180 -17.46 -19.64 -6.27
C LEU A 180 -16.93 -19.74 -7.71
N ILE A 181 -16.69 -20.97 -8.19
CA ILE A 181 -16.26 -21.24 -9.57
C ILE A 181 -17.28 -20.68 -10.55
N ASN A 182 -18.56 -20.99 -10.34
CA ASN A 182 -19.66 -20.54 -11.19
C ASN A 182 -19.88 -19.03 -11.10
N LYS A 183 -19.86 -18.46 -9.88
CA LYS A 183 -20.04 -17.02 -9.63
C LYS A 183 -19.02 -16.18 -10.40
N TYR A 184 -17.77 -16.62 -10.43
CA TYR A 184 -16.67 -15.87 -11.07
C TYR A 184 -16.29 -16.38 -12.45
N ARG A 185 -16.90 -17.47 -12.92
CA ARG A 185 -16.58 -18.14 -14.20
C ARG A 185 -15.11 -18.52 -14.28
N LEU A 186 -14.60 -19.13 -13.22
CA LEU A 186 -13.20 -19.55 -13.14
C LEU A 186 -13.06 -20.95 -13.77
N PRO A 187 -11.93 -21.26 -14.42
CA PRO A 187 -11.61 -22.64 -14.78
C PRO A 187 -11.42 -23.50 -13.53
N ASN A 188 -11.66 -24.81 -13.67
CA ASN A 188 -11.32 -25.79 -12.64
C ASN A 188 -9.80 -25.84 -12.42
N ARG A 189 -9.35 -26.21 -11.21
CA ARG A 189 -7.93 -26.19 -10.80
C ARG A 189 -7.03 -26.93 -11.81
N ARG A 190 -7.42 -28.14 -12.23
CA ARG A 190 -6.69 -28.94 -13.22
C ARG A 190 -6.51 -28.22 -14.56
N ASP A 191 -7.58 -27.61 -15.07
CA ASP A 191 -7.54 -26.90 -16.35
C ASP A 191 -6.71 -25.62 -16.24
N ALA A 192 -6.84 -24.90 -15.12
CA ALA A 192 -6.06 -23.70 -14.83
C ALA A 192 -4.55 -24.01 -14.75
N LEU A 193 -4.17 -25.09 -14.05
CA LEU A 193 -2.77 -25.56 -13.98
C LEU A 193 -2.27 -25.93 -15.37
N ARG A 194 -3.10 -26.58 -16.20
CA ARG A 194 -2.71 -26.89 -17.57
C ARG A 194 -2.52 -25.62 -18.41
N MET A 195 -3.41 -24.64 -18.28
CA MET A 195 -3.36 -23.37 -19.01
C MET A 195 -2.13 -22.52 -18.64
N ILE A 196 -1.71 -22.53 -17.38
CA ILE A 196 -0.53 -21.76 -16.94
C ILE A 196 0.78 -22.41 -17.43
N HIS A 197 0.86 -23.74 -17.46
CA HIS A 197 2.06 -24.45 -17.92
C HIS A 197 2.11 -24.69 -19.43
N PHE A 198 0.96 -24.79 -20.10
CA PHE A 198 0.85 -25.11 -21.53
C PHE A 198 -0.19 -24.21 -22.22
N PRO A 199 0.00 -22.88 -22.22
CA PRO A 199 -0.95 -21.94 -22.82
C PRO A 199 -1.02 -22.10 -24.34
N GLN A 200 -2.23 -22.14 -24.90
CA GLN A 200 -2.42 -22.10 -26.36
C GLN A 200 -2.56 -20.67 -26.87
N ASN A 201 -3.12 -19.79 -26.04
CA ASN A 201 -3.41 -18.40 -26.37
C ASN A 201 -3.31 -17.48 -25.13
N ASP A 202 -3.38 -16.17 -25.32
CA ASP A 202 -3.29 -15.20 -24.21
C ASP A 202 -4.52 -15.22 -23.29
N GLN A 203 -5.68 -15.71 -23.76
CA GLN A 203 -6.89 -15.83 -22.92
C GLN A 203 -6.72 -16.95 -21.89
N ASP A 204 -6.09 -18.07 -22.25
CA ASP A 204 -5.77 -19.16 -21.33
C ASP A 204 -4.93 -18.63 -20.15
N LEU A 205 -3.90 -17.85 -20.46
CA LEU A 205 -3.04 -17.22 -19.45
C LEU A 205 -3.82 -16.27 -18.54
N LYS A 206 -4.71 -15.44 -19.12
CA LYS A 206 -5.55 -14.52 -18.34
C LYS A 206 -6.50 -15.28 -17.41
N GLN A 207 -7.15 -16.34 -17.87
CA GLN A 207 -8.08 -17.13 -17.06
C GLN A 207 -7.35 -17.93 -15.97
N ALA A 208 -6.24 -18.58 -16.30
CA ALA A 208 -5.42 -19.31 -15.34
C ALA A 208 -4.87 -18.38 -14.25
N ARG A 209 -4.29 -17.23 -14.64
CA ARG A 209 -3.81 -16.23 -13.69
C ARG A 209 -4.95 -15.74 -12.81
N ARG A 210 -6.10 -15.38 -13.38
CA ARG A 210 -7.26 -14.91 -12.61
C ARG A 210 -7.74 -15.93 -11.57
N ARG A 211 -7.72 -17.22 -11.92
CA ARG A 211 -8.04 -18.32 -11.00
C ARG A 211 -7.06 -18.39 -9.83
N PHE A 212 -5.75 -18.50 -10.09
CA PHE A 212 -4.76 -18.65 -9.02
C PHE A 212 -4.60 -17.40 -8.16
N VAL A 213 -4.70 -16.22 -8.75
CA VAL A 213 -4.72 -14.95 -8.00
C VAL A 213 -5.87 -14.94 -6.99
N TYR A 214 -7.07 -15.30 -7.44
CA TYR A 214 -8.24 -15.34 -6.55
C TYR A 214 -8.11 -16.45 -5.50
N GLU A 215 -7.61 -17.63 -5.89
CA GLU A 215 -7.38 -18.77 -4.99
C GLU A 215 -6.41 -18.43 -3.87
N GLU A 216 -5.21 -17.92 -4.20
CA GLU A 216 -4.20 -17.54 -3.23
C GLU A 216 -4.73 -16.47 -2.26
N PHE A 217 -5.42 -15.46 -2.78
CA PHE A 217 -6.05 -14.44 -1.94
C PHE A 217 -7.19 -14.99 -1.09
N LEU A 218 -7.98 -15.94 -1.57
CA LEU A 218 -9.06 -16.54 -0.79
C LEU A 218 -8.50 -17.32 0.40
N TYR A 219 -7.49 -18.16 0.17
CA TYR A 219 -6.81 -18.88 1.25
C TYR A 219 -6.20 -17.94 2.27
N PHE A 220 -5.47 -16.92 1.79
CA PHE A 220 -4.88 -15.93 2.66
C PHE A 220 -5.93 -15.17 3.48
N GLN A 221 -7.02 -14.73 2.85
CA GLN A 221 -8.09 -14.00 3.54
C GLN A 221 -8.86 -14.90 4.51
N LEU A 222 -9.12 -16.17 4.17
CA LEU A 222 -9.72 -17.12 5.11
C LEU A 222 -8.87 -17.29 6.37
N LYS A 223 -7.56 -17.45 6.18
CA LYS A 223 -6.58 -17.51 7.28
C LYS A 223 -6.67 -16.28 8.18
N MET A 224 -6.63 -15.09 7.57
CA MET A 224 -6.70 -13.83 8.32
C MET A 224 -8.04 -13.62 9.02
N GLN A 225 -9.16 -13.90 8.36
CA GLN A 225 -10.50 -13.74 8.94
C GLN A 225 -10.77 -14.75 10.05
N ALA A 226 -10.26 -15.97 9.94
CA ALA A 226 -10.31 -16.97 11.00
C ALA A 226 -9.49 -16.53 12.21
N LEU A 227 -8.22 -16.13 12.02
CA LEU A 227 -7.36 -15.65 13.10
C LEU A 227 -8.04 -14.50 13.86
N ARG A 228 -8.56 -13.50 13.14
CA ARG A 228 -9.33 -12.39 13.71
C ARG A 228 -10.50 -12.87 14.54
N LYS A 229 -11.29 -13.82 14.03
CA LYS A 229 -12.45 -14.36 14.74
C LYS A 229 -12.02 -15.04 16.04
N PHE A 230 -11.01 -15.91 16.01
CA PHE A 230 -10.55 -16.63 17.20
C PHE A 230 -9.87 -15.72 18.21
N GLU A 231 -9.01 -14.78 17.78
CA GLU A 231 -8.39 -13.79 18.67
C GLU A 231 -9.44 -12.91 19.33
N ARG A 232 -10.44 -12.45 18.57
CA ARG A 232 -11.56 -11.67 19.10
C ARG A 232 -12.33 -12.49 20.12
N GLU A 233 -12.68 -13.73 19.80
CA GLU A 233 -13.41 -14.65 20.69
C GLU A 233 -12.65 -14.99 21.98
N GLN A 234 -11.32 -15.05 21.93
CA GLN A 234 -10.45 -15.27 23.09
C GLN A 234 -10.18 -13.99 23.89
N SER A 235 -10.36 -12.80 23.29
CA SER A 235 -10.17 -11.54 23.99
C SER A 235 -11.34 -11.24 24.92
N GLN A 236 -11.12 -11.32 26.23
CA GLN A 236 -12.09 -10.79 27.19
C GLN A 236 -12.06 -9.26 27.13
N GLY A 237 -13.18 -8.66 26.73
CA GLY A 237 -13.37 -7.21 26.68
C GLY A 237 -14.22 -6.68 27.83
N ILE A 238 -14.30 -5.36 27.93
CA ILE A 238 -15.22 -4.66 28.81
C ILE A 238 -16.53 -4.41 28.04
N ILE A 239 -17.66 -4.90 28.55
CA ILE A 239 -18.98 -4.57 28.00
C ILE A 239 -19.39 -3.18 28.48
N GLN A 240 -19.33 -2.18 27.60
CA GLN A 240 -19.69 -0.80 27.94
C GLN A 240 -21.19 -0.56 27.69
N LYS A 241 -21.97 -0.55 28.77
CA LYS A 241 -23.41 -0.20 28.72
C LYS A 241 -23.60 1.31 28.77
N TYR A 242 -23.30 1.99 27.67
CA TYR A 242 -23.47 3.43 27.53
C TYR A 242 -24.94 3.87 27.44
N ASP A 243 -25.21 5.11 27.85
CA ASP A 243 -26.54 5.71 27.90
C ASP A 243 -26.92 6.29 26.52
N LEU A 244 -27.91 5.67 25.87
CA LEU A 244 -28.35 6.06 24.52
C LEU A 244 -29.04 7.43 24.50
N GLU A 245 -29.76 7.82 25.55
CA GLU A 245 -30.49 9.09 25.57
C GLU A 245 -29.53 10.27 25.72
N LYS A 246 -28.54 10.14 26.62
CA LYS A 246 -27.47 11.13 26.76
C LYS A 246 -26.63 11.23 25.50
N LEU A 247 -26.30 10.10 24.89
CA LEU A 247 -25.55 10.06 23.64
C LEU A 247 -26.30 10.75 22.50
N GLN A 248 -27.61 10.49 22.36
CA GLN A 248 -28.43 11.16 21.35
C GLN A 248 -28.49 12.67 21.59
N THR A 249 -28.64 13.09 22.85
CA THR A 249 -28.63 14.52 23.23
C THR A 249 -27.30 15.19 22.85
N PHE A 250 -26.18 14.49 23.07
CA PHE A 250 -24.86 14.98 22.65
C PHE A 250 -24.77 15.10 21.12
N LEU A 251 -25.20 14.08 20.38
CA LEU A 251 -25.20 14.09 18.91
C LEU A 251 -26.05 15.23 18.32
N ASP A 252 -27.22 15.50 18.91
CA ASP A 252 -28.13 16.55 18.47
C ASP A 252 -27.61 17.96 18.81
N SER A 253 -26.69 18.07 19.77
CA SER A 253 -26.06 19.35 20.15
C SER A 253 -24.90 19.76 19.24
N LEU A 254 -24.41 18.85 18.40
CA LEU A 254 -23.27 19.12 17.54
C LEU A 254 -23.62 20.28 16.58
N PRO A 255 -22.69 21.23 16.36
CA PRO A 255 -22.93 22.40 15.51
C PRO A 255 -23.06 22.06 14.02
N PHE A 256 -22.90 20.80 13.64
CA PHE A 256 -22.97 20.28 12.29
C PHE A 256 -23.58 18.87 12.29
N PRO A 257 -24.29 18.48 11.22
CA PRO A 257 -24.74 17.10 11.07
C PRO A 257 -23.57 16.19 10.71
N LEU A 258 -23.58 14.97 11.25
CA LEU A 258 -22.64 13.92 10.84
C LEU A 258 -22.91 13.47 9.40
N THR A 259 -21.84 13.18 8.65
CA THR A 259 -21.92 12.54 7.34
C THR A 259 -22.42 11.08 7.47
N ASN A 260 -22.82 10.45 6.36
CA ASN A 260 -23.26 9.04 6.42
C ASN A 260 -22.08 8.13 6.77
N ALA A 261 -20.88 8.44 6.27
CA ALA A 261 -19.66 7.74 6.63
C ALA A 261 -19.37 7.85 8.13
N GLN A 262 -19.45 9.06 8.71
CA GLN A 262 -19.26 9.27 10.15
C GLN A 262 -20.30 8.50 10.98
N LYS A 263 -21.59 8.55 10.61
CA LYS A 263 -22.65 7.79 11.29
C LYS A 263 -22.41 6.29 11.25
N ARG A 264 -22.03 5.75 10.09
CA ARG A 264 -21.69 4.33 9.92
C ARG A 264 -20.53 3.93 10.84
N VAL A 265 -19.45 4.71 10.83
CA VAL A 265 -18.26 4.46 11.67
C VAL A 265 -18.58 4.56 13.16
N VAL A 266 -19.36 5.56 13.58
CA VAL A 266 -19.81 5.70 14.98
C VAL A 266 -20.60 4.46 15.40
N ASN A 267 -21.53 3.98 14.57
CA ASN A 267 -22.30 2.77 14.85
C ASN A 267 -21.41 1.51 14.94
N GLU A 268 -20.39 1.39 14.07
CA GLU A 268 -19.41 0.29 14.13
C GLU A 268 -18.64 0.31 15.47
N ILE A 269 -18.13 1.47 15.90
CA ILE A 269 -17.41 1.64 17.17
C ILE A 269 -18.33 1.33 18.36
N LEU A 270 -19.52 1.92 18.38
CA LEU A 270 -20.49 1.76 19.47
C LEU A 270 -21.06 0.34 19.58
N ALA A 271 -21.09 -0.41 18.48
CA ALA A 271 -21.46 -1.82 18.50
C ALA A 271 -20.34 -2.67 19.12
N ASP A 272 -19.07 -2.39 18.78
CA ASP A 272 -17.93 -3.10 19.35
C ASP A 272 -17.77 -2.84 20.85
N MET A 273 -17.94 -1.58 21.30
CA MET A 273 -17.90 -1.21 22.73
C MET A 273 -18.97 -1.93 23.57
N LYS A 274 -20.08 -2.36 22.94
CA LYS A 274 -21.14 -3.15 23.59
C LYS A 274 -20.89 -4.66 23.52
N SER A 275 -19.90 -5.10 22.78
CA SER A 275 -19.62 -6.52 22.57
C SER A 275 -18.90 -7.13 23.78
N ASN A 276 -18.90 -8.46 23.88
CA ASN A 276 -18.18 -9.18 24.93
C ASN A 276 -16.66 -9.22 24.71
N TYR A 277 -16.21 -8.70 23.56
CA TYR A 277 -14.84 -8.76 23.10
C TYR A 277 -14.24 -7.37 23.08
N ARG A 278 -12.92 -7.27 23.26
CA ARG A 278 -12.24 -5.97 23.24
C ARG A 278 -12.25 -5.40 21.83
N MET A 279 -12.66 -4.13 21.67
CA MET A 279 -12.51 -3.42 20.41
C MET A 279 -11.02 -3.19 20.09
N SER A 280 -10.61 -3.52 18.88
CA SER A 280 -9.29 -3.18 18.32
C SER A 280 -9.50 -2.66 16.90
N ARG A 281 -9.60 -1.34 16.75
CA ARG A 281 -10.08 -0.71 15.51
C ARG A 281 -9.15 0.38 15.01
N LEU A 282 -8.89 0.39 13.72
CA LEU A 282 -8.25 1.48 13.00
C LEU A 282 -9.30 2.35 12.31
N LEU A 283 -9.47 3.56 12.81
CA LEU A 283 -10.23 4.63 12.19
C LEU A 283 -9.35 5.38 11.19
N GLN A 284 -9.70 5.23 9.92
CA GLN A 284 -9.04 5.89 8.82
C GLN A 284 -9.99 6.90 8.20
N GLY A 285 -9.45 8.05 7.82
CA GLY A 285 -10.18 9.05 7.07
C GLY A 285 -9.23 10.13 6.62
N ASP A 286 -9.60 10.86 5.57
CA ASP A 286 -8.78 11.94 5.05
C ASP A 286 -8.55 13.04 6.12
N VAL A 287 -7.54 13.89 5.94
CA VAL A 287 -7.28 15.05 6.79
C VAL A 287 -8.52 15.94 6.79
N GLY A 288 -9.11 16.17 7.97
CA GLY A 288 -10.33 16.98 8.11
C GLY A 288 -11.65 16.25 7.79
N SER A 289 -11.64 14.92 7.63
CA SER A 289 -12.86 14.09 7.53
C SER A 289 -13.69 13.99 8.81
N GLY A 290 -13.25 14.62 9.92
CA GLY A 290 -13.97 14.60 11.20
C GLY A 290 -13.63 13.41 12.12
N LYS A 291 -12.43 12.83 12.01
CA LYS A 291 -11.97 11.78 12.95
C LYS A 291 -12.10 12.19 14.42
N THR A 292 -11.80 13.45 14.75
CA THR A 292 -11.90 13.99 16.12
C THR A 292 -13.33 13.96 16.66
N VAL A 293 -14.37 14.21 15.85
CA VAL A 293 -15.76 14.13 16.34
C VAL A 293 -16.15 12.68 16.62
N VAL A 294 -15.71 11.73 15.80
CA VAL A 294 -15.92 10.30 16.03
C VAL A 294 -15.25 9.86 17.34
N ALA A 295 -14.01 10.31 17.59
CA ALA A 295 -13.30 10.06 18.84
C ALA A 295 -14.03 10.67 20.06
N ALA A 296 -14.53 11.90 19.94
CA ALA A 296 -15.30 12.56 20.99
C ALA A 296 -16.58 11.78 21.35
N ILE A 297 -17.31 11.29 20.35
CA ILE A 297 -18.51 10.47 20.53
C ILE A 297 -18.18 9.15 21.27
N ALA A 298 -17.09 8.48 20.89
CA ALA A 298 -16.65 7.25 21.54
C ALA A 298 -16.22 7.48 23.01
N LEU A 299 -15.49 8.56 23.28
CA LEU A 299 -15.11 8.96 24.65
C LEU A 299 -16.34 9.29 25.50
N PHE A 300 -17.30 10.03 24.93
CA PHE A 300 -18.55 10.35 25.61
C PHE A 300 -19.35 9.08 25.95
N ALA A 301 -19.46 8.14 25.01
CA ALA A 301 -20.11 6.85 25.26
C ALA A 301 -19.42 6.09 26.42
N SER A 302 -18.09 6.03 26.41
CA SER A 302 -17.30 5.40 27.49
C SER A 302 -17.56 6.04 28.85
N HIS A 303 -17.60 7.37 28.91
CA HIS A 303 -17.93 8.09 30.14
C HIS A 303 -19.34 7.77 30.65
N THR A 304 -20.35 7.75 29.77
CA THR A 304 -21.72 7.41 30.19
C THR A 304 -21.86 5.97 30.70
N ALA A 305 -20.94 5.07 30.30
CA ALA A 305 -20.84 3.71 30.82
C ALA A 305 -20.09 3.61 32.17
N GLY A 306 -19.57 4.74 32.70
CA GLY A 306 -18.85 4.81 33.97
C GLY A 306 -17.34 4.56 33.87
N TYR A 307 -16.75 4.76 32.69
CA TYR A 307 -15.32 4.55 32.44
C TYR A 307 -14.62 5.84 31.99
N GLN A 308 -13.34 5.96 32.35
CA GLN A 308 -12.44 6.99 31.88
C GLN A 308 -11.91 6.68 30.48
N GLY A 309 -11.55 7.72 29.75
CA GLY A 309 -10.93 7.64 28.42
C GLY A 309 -9.54 8.27 28.37
N ALA A 310 -8.69 7.79 27.46
CA ALA A 310 -7.38 8.37 27.19
C ALA A 310 -7.19 8.66 25.70
N LEU A 311 -6.62 9.82 25.36
CA LEU A 311 -6.22 10.17 23.99
C LEU A 311 -4.73 10.50 23.94
N MET A 312 -3.95 9.64 23.29
CA MET A 312 -2.51 9.82 23.08
C MET A 312 -2.23 10.37 21.68
N VAL A 313 -1.44 11.45 21.62
CA VAL A 313 -1.05 12.15 20.39
C VAL A 313 0.46 12.47 20.37
N PRO A 314 1.10 12.61 19.19
CA PRO A 314 2.57 12.54 19.10
C PRO A 314 3.31 13.79 19.59
N THR A 315 2.67 14.96 19.60
CA THR A 315 3.32 16.26 19.91
C THR A 315 2.48 17.07 20.90
N GLU A 316 3.13 17.95 21.67
CA GLU A 316 2.44 18.78 22.66
C GLU A 316 1.41 19.72 22.02
N ILE A 317 1.72 20.35 20.88
CA ILE A 317 0.76 21.22 20.18
C ILE A 317 -0.50 20.46 19.78
N LEU A 318 -0.36 19.24 19.25
CA LEU A 318 -1.52 18.40 18.94
C LEU A 318 -2.33 18.06 20.19
N ALA A 319 -1.66 17.81 21.32
CA ALA A 319 -2.32 17.53 22.59
C ALA A 319 -3.11 18.75 23.09
N GLU A 320 -2.52 19.95 23.00
CA GLU A 320 -3.19 21.22 23.31
C GLU A 320 -4.43 21.43 22.42
N GLN A 321 -4.30 21.22 21.10
CA GLN A 321 -5.41 21.38 20.15
C GLN A 321 -6.56 20.38 20.40
N HIS A 322 -6.22 19.10 20.61
CA HIS A 322 -7.22 18.10 20.94
C HIS A 322 -7.87 18.36 22.31
N ALA A 323 -7.10 18.84 23.30
CA ALA A 323 -7.64 19.24 24.60
C ALA A 323 -8.63 20.40 24.49
N GLU A 324 -8.29 21.45 23.75
CA GLU A 324 -9.20 22.57 23.52
C GLU A 324 -10.47 22.13 22.79
N SER A 325 -10.32 21.36 21.71
CA SER A 325 -11.46 20.85 20.93
C SER A 325 -12.36 19.94 21.76
N LEU A 326 -11.80 18.98 22.51
CA LEU A 326 -12.59 18.05 23.31
C LEU A 326 -13.24 18.73 24.51
N LYS A 327 -12.56 19.67 25.17
CA LYS A 327 -13.16 20.49 26.23
C LYS A 327 -14.38 21.25 25.74
N SER A 328 -14.25 21.95 24.62
CA SER A 328 -15.36 22.73 24.05
C SER A 328 -16.59 21.87 23.70
N LEU A 329 -16.38 20.61 23.33
CA LEU A 329 -17.46 19.68 23.00
C LEU A 329 -18.05 18.97 24.22
N LEU A 330 -17.22 18.58 25.20
CA LEU A 330 -17.60 17.62 26.25
C LEU A 330 -17.84 18.25 27.63
N GLU A 331 -17.15 19.34 27.99
CA GLU A 331 -17.38 20.03 29.26
C GLU A 331 -18.83 20.56 29.43
N PRO A 332 -19.54 21.02 28.38
CA PRO A 332 -20.96 21.39 28.49
C PRO A 332 -21.87 20.24 28.96
N PHE A 333 -21.42 18.99 28.82
CA PHE A 333 -22.13 17.79 29.26
C PHE A 333 -21.63 17.25 30.61
N GLY A 334 -20.76 18.00 31.28
CA GLY A 334 -20.26 17.68 32.63
C GLY A 334 -19.01 16.80 32.68
N LEU A 335 -18.36 16.54 31.54
CA LEU A 335 -17.13 15.74 31.51
C LEU A 335 -15.92 16.61 31.83
N LYS A 336 -15.07 16.15 32.76
CA LYS A 336 -13.80 16.80 33.09
C LYS A 336 -12.68 16.27 32.21
N CYS A 337 -12.18 17.11 31.33
CA CYS A 337 -11.04 16.80 30.46
C CYS A 337 -9.76 17.47 30.99
N GLU A 338 -8.63 16.75 31.02
CA GLU A 338 -7.34 17.32 31.43
C GLU A 338 -6.22 16.99 30.43
N LEU A 339 -5.20 17.86 30.40
CA LEU A 339 -4.04 17.75 29.53
C LEU A 339 -2.79 17.34 30.32
N LEU A 340 -2.11 16.29 29.88
CA LEU A 340 -0.85 15.82 30.44
C LEU A 340 0.23 15.69 29.35
N THR A 341 1.15 16.65 29.34
CA THR A 341 2.33 16.69 28.44
C THR A 341 3.63 16.66 29.25
N SER A 342 4.78 16.64 28.56
CA SER A 342 6.10 16.75 29.21
C SER A 342 6.37 18.13 29.81
N SER A 343 5.71 19.17 29.30
CA SER A 343 5.76 20.53 29.85
C SER A 343 4.98 20.70 31.17
N VAL A 344 3.97 19.87 31.46
CA VAL A 344 3.23 19.89 32.73
C VAL A 344 4.08 19.30 33.85
N LYS A 345 4.60 20.16 34.74
CA LYS A 345 5.54 19.81 35.82
C LYS A 345 5.06 20.28 37.20
N GLY A 346 5.71 19.77 38.24
CA GLY A 346 5.57 20.26 39.62
C GLY A 346 4.19 19.98 40.23
N LYS A 347 3.62 20.97 40.91
CA LYS A 347 2.37 20.83 41.67
C LYS A 347 1.18 20.43 40.79
N ARG A 348 1.03 21.07 39.62
CA ARG A 348 -0.09 20.80 38.70
C ARG A 348 -0.11 19.36 38.21
N ARG A 349 1.07 18.79 37.93
CA ARG A 349 1.20 17.38 37.54
C ARG A 349 0.70 16.45 38.63
N LYS A 350 1.11 16.68 39.88
CA LYS A 350 0.66 15.88 41.04
C LYS A 350 -0.86 15.95 41.21
N GLU A 351 -1.43 17.15 41.14
CA GLU A 351 -2.88 17.35 41.22
C GLU A 351 -3.64 16.57 40.13
N ILE A 352 -3.15 16.58 38.89
CA ILE A 352 -3.77 15.80 37.79
C ILE A 352 -3.70 14.30 38.08
N LEU A 353 -2.55 13.78 38.50
CA LEU A 353 -2.38 12.35 38.77
C LEU A 353 -3.25 11.87 39.95
N GLU A 354 -3.34 12.66 41.02
CA GLU A 354 -4.20 12.37 42.17
C GLU A 354 -5.69 12.36 41.76
N GLN A 355 -6.13 13.35 40.99
CA GLN A 355 -7.52 13.43 40.50
C GLN A 355 -7.84 12.30 39.51
N LEU A 356 -6.88 11.90 38.68
CA LEU A 356 -7.04 10.79 37.73
C LEU A 356 -7.27 9.47 38.46
N GLN A 357 -6.45 9.21 39.48
CA GLN A 357 -6.54 8.01 40.30
C GLN A 357 -7.81 7.98 41.16
N ALA A 358 -8.28 9.16 41.59
CA ALA A 358 -9.55 9.31 42.30
C ALA A 358 -10.79 9.14 41.40
N GLY A 359 -10.63 9.18 40.07
CA GLY A 359 -11.73 9.10 39.11
C GLY A 359 -12.44 10.42 38.87
N GLU A 360 -11.85 11.56 39.27
CA GLU A 360 -12.44 12.88 39.05
C GLU A 360 -12.22 13.39 37.63
N ILE A 361 -11.20 12.87 36.92
CA ILE A 361 -10.91 13.20 35.52
C ILE A 361 -11.53 12.12 34.64
N ASP A 362 -12.43 12.50 33.75
CA ASP A 362 -13.10 11.57 32.84
C ASP A 362 -12.25 11.26 31.61
N ILE A 363 -11.56 12.27 31.08
CA ILE A 363 -10.79 12.15 29.85
C ILE A 363 -9.41 12.76 30.05
N LEU A 364 -8.37 11.97 29.82
CA LEU A 364 -6.98 12.43 29.86
C LEU A 364 -6.38 12.47 28.46
N ILE A 365 -5.90 13.64 28.05
CA ILE A 365 -5.32 13.90 26.73
C ILE A 365 -3.83 14.17 26.94
N GLY A 366 -2.97 13.59 26.12
CA GLY A 366 -1.54 13.77 26.36
C GLY A 366 -0.64 13.17 25.30
N THR A 367 0.66 13.35 25.53
CA THR A 367 1.71 12.78 24.69
C THR A 367 2.19 11.46 25.27
N HIS A 368 3.45 11.08 25.01
CA HIS A 368 4.13 9.97 25.69
C HIS A 368 4.16 10.11 27.22
N ALA A 369 3.76 11.26 27.78
CA ALA A 369 3.55 11.40 29.22
C ALA A 369 2.49 10.43 29.77
N LEU A 370 1.49 10.02 28.98
CA LEU A 370 0.42 9.11 29.41
C LEU A 370 0.91 7.68 29.73
N ILE A 371 2.03 7.27 29.14
CA ILE A 371 2.59 5.92 29.31
C ILE A 371 3.65 5.84 30.42
N GLN A 372 3.85 6.92 31.17
CA GLN A 372 4.77 6.91 32.31
C GLN A 372 4.18 6.10 33.46
N ASP A 373 5.05 5.47 34.26
CA ASP A 373 4.63 4.50 35.30
C ASP A 373 3.64 5.09 36.31
N GLU A 374 3.84 6.36 36.71
CA GLU A 374 3.02 7.08 37.69
C GLU A 374 1.58 7.42 37.25
N VAL A 375 1.24 7.24 35.97
CA VAL A 375 -0.11 7.50 35.46
C VAL A 375 -1.00 6.30 35.76
N HIS A 376 -1.95 6.47 36.69
CA HIS A 376 -2.89 5.43 37.10
C HIS A 376 -4.33 5.92 36.94
N PHE A 377 -5.11 5.21 36.12
CA PHE A 377 -6.54 5.42 35.97
C PHE A 377 -7.30 4.63 37.04
N GLN A 378 -8.45 5.12 37.47
CA GLN A 378 -9.37 4.37 38.32
C GLN A 378 -10.09 3.28 37.51
N LYS A 379 -10.64 3.63 36.34
CA LYS A 379 -11.40 2.73 35.45
C LYS A 379 -11.24 3.14 33.99
N LEU A 380 -10.11 2.82 33.37
CA LEU A 380 -9.88 3.10 31.95
C LEU A 380 -10.67 2.12 31.06
N GLY A 381 -11.59 2.63 30.24
CA GLY A 381 -12.42 1.82 29.34
C GLY A 381 -12.10 2.00 27.85
N LEU A 382 -11.56 3.16 27.45
CA LEU A 382 -11.24 3.45 26.05
C LEU A 382 -9.88 4.15 25.91
N VAL A 383 -9.04 3.64 25.03
CA VAL A 383 -7.75 4.22 24.66
C VAL A 383 -7.76 4.59 23.19
N ILE A 384 -7.48 5.85 22.88
CA ILE A 384 -7.36 6.37 21.52
C ILE A 384 -5.92 6.78 21.27
N THR A 385 -5.35 6.36 20.14
CA THR A 385 -4.02 6.82 19.69
C THR A 385 -4.13 7.45 18.31
N ASP A 386 -3.82 8.75 18.20
CA ASP A 386 -3.81 9.48 16.94
C ASP A 386 -2.43 9.43 16.27
N GLU A 387 -2.40 9.45 14.93
CA GLU A 387 -1.19 9.26 14.12
C GLU A 387 -0.32 8.07 14.57
N GLN A 388 -0.98 6.91 14.72
CA GLN A 388 -0.41 5.72 15.38
C GLN A 388 0.96 5.26 14.85
N HIS A 389 1.27 5.56 13.58
CA HIS A 389 2.54 5.19 12.93
C HIS A 389 3.77 5.90 13.54
N ARG A 390 3.57 6.97 14.33
CA ARG A 390 4.63 7.67 15.06
C ARG A 390 4.99 7.01 16.40
N PHE A 391 4.22 6.02 16.84
CA PHE A 391 4.42 5.34 18.12
C PHE A 391 4.92 3.91 17.92
N GLY A 392 5.91 3.52 18.74
CA GLY A 392 6.41 2.15 18.75
C GLY A 392 5.37 1.16 19.26
N VAL A 393 5.47 -0.11 18.83
CA VAL A 393 4.59 -1.21 19.27
C VAL A 393 4.53 -1.28 20.81
N GLY A 394 5.67 -1.16 21.48
CA GLY A 394 5.77 -1.19 22.95
C GLY A 394 5.03 -0.04 23.64
N GLN A 395 5.07 1.18 23.09
CA GLN A 395 4.38 2.34 23.67
C GLN A 395 2.85 2.15 23.65
N ARG A 396 2.32 1.63 22.55
CA ARG A 396 0.88 1.31 22.42
C ARG A 396 0.46 0.21 23.40
N LYS A 397 1.32 -0.80 23.61
CA LYS A 397 1.09 -1.87 24.58
C LYS A 397 1.02 -1.33 26.02
N ILE A 398 1.95 -0.44 26.41
CA ILE A 398 1.97 0.14 27.76
C ILE A 398 0.69 0.91 28.05
N LEU A 399 0.22 1.75 27.12
CA LEU A 399 -1.01 2.51 27.32
C LEU A 399 -2.23 1.60 27.50
N ARG A 400 -2.30 0.51 26.72
CA ARG A 400 -3.34 -0.50 26.84
C ARG A 400 -3.29 -1.22 28.20
N GLU A 401 -2.09 -1.49 28.72
CA GLU A 401 -1.88 -2.14 30.02
C GLU A 401 -2.20 -1.25 31.23
N LYS A 402 -2.48 0.05 31.02
CA LYS A 402 -2.98 0.95 32.08
C LYS A 402 -4.44 0.68 32.48
N GLY A 403 -5.18 -0.10 31.71
CA GLY A 403 -6.54 -0.53 32.02
C GLY A 403 -6.68 -2.05 31.96
N GLU A 404 -7.76 -2.57 32.55
CA GLU A 404 -8.09 -3.99 32.50
C GLU A 404 -8.82 -4.32 31.18
N ASN A 405 -8.06 -4.57 30.11
CA ASN A 405 -8.58 -4.80 28.76
C ASN A 405 -9.46 -3.67 28.17
N PRO A 406 -8.97 -2.41 28.17
CA PRO A 406 -9.72 -1.30 27.58
C PRO A 406 -9.87 -1.49 26.07
N ASP A 407 -10.95 -0.94 25.54
CA ASP A 407 -11.15 -0.82 24.10
C ASP A 407 -10.08 0.07 23.47
N VAL A 408 -9.62 -0.27 22.26
CA VAL A 408 -8.52 0.42 21.58
C VAL A 408 -8.94 0.92 20.22
N LEU A 409 -8.80 2.23 20.02
CA LEU A 409 -9.05 2.93 18.76
C LEU A 409 -7.79 3.63 18.26
N PHE A 410 -7.31 3.25 17.08
CA PHE A 410 -6.22 3.93 16.40
C PHE A 410 -6.78 4.88 15.36
N MET A 411 -6.19 6.06 15.21
CA MET A 411 -6.52 7.00 14.14
C MET A 411 -5.33 7.23 13.22
N THR A 412 -5.59 7.39 11.93
CA THR A 412 -4.59 7.80 10.96
C THR A 412 -5.17 8.78 9.95
N ALA A 413 -4.38 9.79 9.58
CA ALA A 413 -4.71 10.69 8.49
C ALA A 413 -4.30 10.15 7.13
N THR A 414 -3.37 9.19 7.08
CA THR A 414 -2.89 8.61 5.81
C THR A 414 -3.91 7.60 5.29
N PRO A 415 -4.52 7.84 4.13
CA PRO A 415 -5.41 6.86 3.55
C PRO A 415 -4.56 5.68 3.06
N ILE A 416 -4.72 4.51 3.64
CA ILE A 416 -4.17 3.25 3.12
C ILE A 416 -5.32 2.52 2.42
N PRO A 417 -5.13 1.96 1.21
CA PRO A 417 -6.17 1.16 0.59
C PRO A 417 -6.70 0.11 1.58
N ARG A 418 -8.03 -0.01 1.73
CA ARG A 418 -8.65 -0.77 2.83
C ARG A 418 -8.13 -2.20 2.93
N THR A 419 -7.93 -2.86 1.79
CA THR A 419 -7.44 -4.25 1.73
C THR A 419 -6.00 -4.37 2.19
N LEU A 420 -5.15 -3.38 1.89
CA LEU A 420 -3.78 -3.31 2.41
C LEU A 420 -3.79 -3.07 3.91
N ALA A 421 -4.60 -2.12 4.39
CA ALA A 421 -4.71 -1.86 5.81
C ALA A 421 -5.13 -3.13 6.58
N ILE A 422 -6.13 -3.87 6.10
CA ILE A 422 -6.60 -5.11 6.73
C ILE A 422 -5.55 -6.22 6.67
N THR A 423 -4.80 -6.32 5.58
CA THR A 423 -3.76 -7.35 5.42
C THR A 423 -2.55 -7.07 6.30
N VAL A 424 -2.07 -5.83 6.30
CA VAL A 424 -0.86 -5.40 7.02
C VAL A 424 -1.13 -5.27 8.51
N PHE A 425 -2.29 -4.75 8.88
CA PHE A 425 -2.72 -4.59 10.26
C PHE A 425 -3.66 -5.71 10.69
N GLY A 426 -3.35 -6.94 10.27
CA GLY A 426 -4.13 -8.18 10.39
C GLY A 426 -5.00 -8.36 11.64
N GLU A 427 -4.58 -7.83 12.79
CA GLU A 427 -5.27 -7.93 14.09
C GLU A 427 -6.37 -6.85 14.32
N MET A 428 -6.53 -5.87 13.42
CA MET A 428 -7.41 -4.70 13.62
C MET A 428 -8.60 -4.67 12.64
N ASP A 429 -9.77 -4.30 13.16
CA ASP A 429 -10.92 -3.92 12.35
C ASP A 429 -10.70 -2.52 11.75
N VAL A 430 -11.07 -2.30 10.49
CA VAL A 430 -10.82 -1.03 9.79
C VAL A 430 -12.12 -0.32 9.48
N SER A 431 -12.29 0.87 10.06
CA SER A 431 -13.36 1.82 9.74
C SER A 431 -12.83 2.93 8.84
N ILE A 432 -13.55 3.23 7.77
CA ILE A 432 -13.19 4.28 6.82
C ILE A 432 -14.23 5.39 6.84
N ILE A 433 -13.77 6.64 6.95
CA ILE A 433 -14.53 7.85 6.64
C ILE A 433 -14.13 8.30 5.23
N ASP A 434 -14.97 7.95 4.26
CA ASP A 434 -14.84 8.21 2.83
C ASP A 434 -15.64 9.43 2.36
N GLU A 435 -16.29 10.15 3.28
CA GLU A 435 -17.05 11.37 3.00
C GLU A 435 -16.45 12.58 3.74
N MET A 436 -16.30 13.71 3.03
CA MET A 436 -15.92 14.98 3.64
C MET A 436 -17.14 15.71 4.22
N PRO A 437 -16.99 16.47 5.32
CA PRO A 437 -18.06 17.32 5.85
C PRO A 437 -18.56 18.35 4.83
N ALA A 438 -19.85 18.68 4.89
CA ALA A 438 -20.47 19.68 4.02
C ALA A 438 -19.88 21.08 4.24
N GLY A 439 -19.71 21.85 3.17
CA GLY A 439 -19.21 23.24 3.21
C GLY A 439 -17.69 23.40 3.07
N ARG A 440 -16.92 22.31 3.04
CA ARG A 440 -15.48 22.38 2.78
C ARG A 440 -15.19 22.64 1.30
N LYS A 441 -14.42 23.69 1.02
CA LYS A 441 -13.97 24.00 -0.34
C LYS A 441 -12.83 23.07 -0.75
N ILE A 442 -12.86 22.67 -2.02
CA ILE A 442 -11.81 21.84 -2.63
C ILE A 442 -10.54 22.68 -2.76
N ILE A 443 -9.38 22.07 -2.51
CA ILE A 443 -8.09 22.76 -2.66
C ILE A 443 -7.73 22.76 -4.15
N GLU A 444 -7.56 23.95 -4.72
CA GLU A 444 -7.12 24.08 -6.11
C GLU A 444 -5.63 23.76 -6.18
N THR A 445 -5.29 22.67 -6.85
CA THR A 445 -3.92 22.16 -6.93
C THR A 445 -3.36 22.41 -8.33
N TYR A 446 -2.23 23.11 -8.43
CA TYR A 446 -1.59 23.47 -9.69
C TYR A 446 -0.16 22.96 -9.73
N TRP A 447 0.22 22.33 -10.84
CA TRP A 447 1.62 22.01 -11.14
C TRP A 447 2.27 23.18 -11.91
N ALA A 448 3.39 23.66 -11.40
CA ALA A 448 4.15 24.76 -11.96
C ALA A 448 5.64 24.40 -12.07
N LYS A 449 6.32 25.00 -13.06
CA LYS A 449 7.76 24.91 -13.23
C LYS A 449 8.47 26.07 -12.54
N LYS A 450 9.79 25.94 -12.35
CA LYS A 450 10.63 26.93 -11.64
C LYS A 450 10.60 28.32 -12.28
N GLU A 451 10.41 28.41 -13.60
CA GLU A 451 10.33 29.69 -14.31
C GLU A 451 9.09 30.52 -13.92
N MET A 452 8.07 29.87 -13.34
CA MET A 452 6.85 30.56 -12.88
C MET A 452 6.92 31.03 -11.43
N LEU A 453 8.09 30.93 -10.78
CA LEU A 453 8.26 31.28 -9.37
C LEU A 453 7.83 32.72 -9.07
N ASP A 454 8.24 33.71 -9.87
CA ASP A 454 7.87 35.12 -9.66
C ASP A 454 6.35 35.34 -9.67
N ARG A 455 5.64 34.60 -10.54
CA ARG A 455 4.18 34.64 -10.62
C ARG A 455 3.53 34.02 -9.38
N ILE A 456 4.13 32.96 -8.85
CA ILE A 456 3.67 32.29 -7.62
C ILE A 456 3.89 33.19 -6.40
N LEU A 457 5.05 33.84 -6.29
CA LEU A 457 5.34 34.80 -5.23
C LEU A 457 4.37 36.00 -5.27
N SER A 458 4.08 36.52 -6.47
CA SER A 458 3.08 37.58 -6.66
C SER A 458 1.67 37.13 -6.26
N PHE A 459 1.33 35.85 -6.48
CA PHE A 459 0.05 35.29 -6.06
C PHE A 459 0.00 35.08 -4.54
N MET A 460 1.09 34.60 -3.94
CA MET A 460 1.24 34.50 -2.49
C MET A 460 1.05 35.85 -1.82
N GLU A 461 1.67 36.90 -2.33
CA GLU A 461 1.51 38.26 -1.80
C GLU A 461 0.04 38.72 -1.80
N LYS A 462 -0.74 38.38 -2.83
CA LYS A 462 -2.18 38.71 -2.87
C LYS A 462 -2.95 38.01 -1.76
N GLU A 463 -2.61 36.77 -1.43
CA GLU A 463 -3.22 36.06 -0.32
C GLU A 463 -2.80 36.64 1.02
N LEU A 464 -1.50 36.90 1.21
CA LEU A 464 -0.96 37.52 2.43
C LEU A 464 -1.56 38.92 2.68
N SER A 465 -1.80 39.71 1.62
CA SER A 465 -2.42 41.05 1.74
C SER A 465 -3.85 41.03 2.28
N LYS A 466 -4.51 39.87 2.21
CA LYS A 466 -5.84 39.63 2.82
C LYS A 466 -5.75 39.19 4.28
N GLY A 467 -4.56 39.22 4.88
CA GLY A 467 -4.30 38.78 6.25
C GLY A 467 -4.11 37.26 6.40
N ARG A 468 -3.91 36.54 5.30
CA ARG A 468 -3.79 35.07 5.26
C ARG A 468 -2.33 34.65 5.40
N GLN A 469 -2.11 33.34 5.53
CA GLN A 469 -0.79 32.75 5.73
C GLN A 469 -0.45 31.71 4.67
N ALA A 470 0.85 31.44 4.50
CA ALA A 470 1.36 30.51 3.51
C ALA A 470 2.41 29.54 4.09
N TYR A 471 2.33 28.28 3.67
CA TYR A 471 3.36 27.27 3.89
C TYR A 471 4.25 27.16 2.65
N VAL A 472 5.56 27.03 2.87
CA VAL A 472 6.56 26.77 1.85
C VAL A 472 7.38 25.55 2.26
N ILE A 473 7.25 24.44 1.52
CA ILE A 473 7.83 23.15 1.89
C ILE A 473 8.99 22.80 0.96
N CYS A 474 10.13 22.48 1.56
CA CYS A 474 11.34 22.00 0.88
C CYS A 474 11.55 20.49 1.14
N PRO A 475 11.91 19.70 0.12
CA PRO A 475 12.14 18.26 0.30
C PRO A 475 13.37 17.97 1.12
N LEU A 476 13.34 16.80 1.78
CA LEU A 476 14.51 16.15 2.32
C LEU A 476 15.13 15.24 1.24
N ILE A 477 16.45 15.18 1.18
CA ILE A 477 17.24 14.28 0.36
C ILE A 477 17.78 13.22 1.32
N GLU A 478 17.25 12.00 1.20
CA GLU A 478 17.53 10.86 2.10
C GLU A 478 19.04 10.54 2.28
N GLU A 479 19.89 10.97 1.35
CA GLU A 479 21.33 10.72 1.36
C GLU A 479 22.15 11.80 2.10
N SER A 480 21.59 12.97 2.47
CA SER A 480 22.39 14.03 3.10
C SER A 480 21.57 15.11 3.84
N GLU A 481 21.34 14.91 5.14
CA GLU A 481 20.70 15.91 6.04
C GLU A 481 21.39 17.29 6.05
N LYS A 482 22.66 17.38 5.61
CA LYS A 482 23.39 18.65 5.50
C LYS A 482 22.91 19.49 4.32
N LEU A 483 22.60 18.86 3.18
CA LEU A 483 22.13 19.55 1.98
C LEU A 483 20.69 20.05 2.16
N ASP A 484 19.86 19.29 2.87
CA ASP A 484 18.45 19.63 3.13
C ASP A 484 18.30 20.89 3.98
N PHE A 485 19.12 20.97 5.03
CA PHE A 485 19.22 22.14 5.88
C PHE A 485 19.60 23.39 5.07
N GLN A 486 20.52 23.23 4.12
CA GLN A 486 21.00 24.33 3.28
C GLN A 486 19.90 24.80 2.32
N ASN A 487 19.17 23.88 1.69
CA ASN A 487 18.05 24.21 0.80
C ASN A 487 16.93 25.00 1.52
N ALA A 488 16.54 24.58 2.72
CA ALA A 488 15.51 25.29 3.49
C ALA A 488 15.96 26.69 3.92
N ILE A 489 17.24 26.85 4.29
CA ILE A 489 17.83 28.16 4.62
C ILE A 489 17.93 29.07 3.40
N ASP A 490 18.32 28.53 2.24
CA ASP A 490 18.45 29.31 1.02
C ASP A 490 17.08 29.84 0.56
N VAL A 491 16.04 29.00 0.63
CA VAL A 491 14.65 29.42 0.36
C VAL A 491 14.17 30.44 1.39
N HIS A 492 14.42 30.21 2.68
CA HIS A 492 14.08 31.16 3.74
C HIS A 492 14.74 32.53 3.54
N SER A 493 16.05 32.55 3.28
CA SER A 493 16.81 33.77 3.00
C SER A 493 16.27 34.49 1.76
N SER A 494 15.97 33.75 0.69
CA SER A 494 15.41 34.30 -0.54
C SER A 494 14.04 34.93 -0.31
N LEU A 495 13.15 34.28 0.45
CA LEU A 495 11.82 34.79 0.76
C LEU A 495 11.87 35.96 1.75
N GLN A 496 12.81 35.96 2.70
CA GLN A 496 13.02 37.07 3.61
C GLN A 496 13.47 38.34 2.86
N VAL A 497 14.35 38.18 1.86
CA VAL A 497 14.73 39.27 0.95
C VAL A 497 13.55 39.72 0.09
N TYR A 498 12.78 38.79 -0.47
CA TYR A 498 11.63 39.13 -1.31
C TYR A 498 10.55 39.89 -0.53
N PHE A 499 10.14 39.39 0.63
CA PHE A 499 9.06 39.97 1.46
C PHE A 499 9.52 41.06 2.42
N GLN A 500 10.78 41.48 2.35
CA GLN A 500 11.43 42.42 3.26
C GLN A 500 10.50 43.55 3.72
N ASN A 501 10.36 43.71 5.05
CA ASN A 501 9.52 44.70 5.73
C ASN A 501 8.00 44.63 5.46
N ARG A 502 7.50 43.62 4.73
CA ARG A 502 6.07 43.44 4.43
C ARG A 502 5.45 42.28 5.20
N TYR A 503 6.18 41.17 5.33
CA TYR A 503 5.71 39.96 6.02
C TYR A 503 6.85 39.28 6.74
N GLU A 504 6.55 38.63 7.86
CA GLU A 504 7.51 37.85 8.65
C GLU A 504 7.59 36.41 8.10
N VAL A 505 8.83 35.95 7.88
CA VAL A 505 9.13 34.63 7.31
C VAL A 505 9.81 33.76 8.37
N GLY A 506 9.13 32.72 8.81
CA GLY A 506 9.65 31.74 9.77
C GLY A 506 10.38 30.58 9.08
N LEU A 507 11.25 29.91 9.83
CA LEU A 507 11.96 28.71 9.40
C LEU A 507 11.75 27.59 10.41
N MET A 508 11.37 26.40 9.92
CA MET A 508 11.29 25.19 10.75
C MET A 508 11.95 24.01 10.05
N HIS A 509 12.89 23.33 10.72
CA HIS A 509 13.57 22.17 10.17
C HIS A 509 13.85 21.09 11.22
N GLY A 510 14.24 19.89 10.77
CA GLY A 510 14.46 18.71 11.61
C GLY A 510 15.43 18.92 12.78
N ARG A 511 16.47 19.75 12.59
CA ARG A 511 17.50 20.04 13.61
C ARG A 511 17.08 20.96 14.75
N LEU A 512 15.95 21.66 14.66
CA LEU A 512 15.47 22.51 15.76
C LEU A 512 15.09 21.62 16.96
N GLY A 513 15.34 22.13 18.16
CA GLY A 513 14.84 21.51 19.39
C GLY A 513 13.32 21.42 19.39
N ALA A 514 12.75 20.52 20.20
CA ALA A 514 11.29 20.39 20.31
C ALA A 514 10.64 21.73 20.73
N ASP A 515 11.19 22.39 21.75
CA ASP A 515 10.71 23.68 22.25
C ASP A 515 10.78 24.79 21.19
N GLU A 516 11.82 24.81 20.36
CA GLU A 516 11.99 25.79 19.29
C GLU A 516 10.95 25.58 18.17
N LYS A 517 10.73 24.33 17.76
CA LYS A 517 9.69 23.98 16.78
C LYS A 517 8.33 24.41 17.29
N ASP A 518 8.05 24.14 18.55
CA ASP A 518 6.77 24.49 19.16
C ASP A 518 6.58 26.01 19.21
N ASN A 519 7.62 26.79 19.53
CA ASN A 519 7.57 28.25 19.52
C ASN A 519 7.31 28.82 18.13
N VAL A 520 8.02 28.33 17.10
CA VAL A 520 7.81 28.78 15.71
C VAL A 520 6.40 28.45 15.24
N MET A 521 5.89 27.26 15.56
CA MET A 521 4.54 26.86 15.20
C MET A 521 3.47 27.66 15.96
N LYS A 522 3.70 28.00 17.22
CA LYS A 522 2.81 28.89 18.00
C LYS A 522 2.78 30.30 17.38
N ALA A 523 3.93 30.87 17.05
CA ALA A 523 4.01 32.17 16.37
C ALA A 523 3.31 32.15 15.00
N PHE A 524 3.46 31.06 14.23
CA PHE A 524 2.72 30.89 13.00
C PHE A 524 1.21 30.74 13.26
N SER A 525 0.76 29.92 14.21
CA SER A 525 -0.67 29.78 14.54
C SER A 525 -1.32 31.10 14.99
N ASN A 526 -0.56 31.95 15.69
CA ASN A 526 -0.99 33.28 16.15
C ASN A 526 -0.94 34.36 15.07
N ASN A 527 -0.55 34.01 13.84
CA ASN A 527 -0.35 34.93 12.72
C ASN A 527 0.74 36.00 12.97
N GLU A 528 1.69 35.73 13.87
CA GLU A 528 2.91 36.55 14.05
C GLU A 528 3.88 36.32 12.89
N ILE A 529 3.92 35.09 12.38
CA ILE A 529 4.63 34.68 11.16
C ILE A 529 3.62 34.45 10.06
N GLN A 530 3.75 35.11 8.91
CA GLN A 530 2.79 34.96 7.80
C GLN A 530 3.24 33.91 6.78
N VAL A 531 4.54 33.67 6.63
CA VAL A 531 5.09 32.65 5.73
C VAL A 531 5.97 31.69 6.53
N LEU A 532 5.65 30.39 6.52
CA LEU A 532 6.46 29.37 7.18
C LEU A 532 7.21 28.53 6.15
N VAL A 533 8.54 28.66 6.12
CA VAL A 533 9.43 27.79 5.36
C VAL A 533 9.76 26.57 6.20
N SER A 534 9.53 25.37 5.67
CA SER A 534 9.85 24.15 6.41
C SER A 534 10.21 22.96 5.55
N THR A 535 10.82 21.95 6.17
CA THR A 535 10.94 20.61 5.59
C THR A 535 9.68 19.78 5.88
N THR A 536 9.72 18.47 5.69
CA THR A 536 8.63 17.52 6.02
C THR A 536 8.21 17.52 7.50
N VAL A 537 8.85 18.30 8.38
CA VAL A 537 8.50 18.38 9.81
C VAL A 537 7.10 18.96 10.03
N VAL A 538 6.57 19.79 9.11
CA VAL A 538 5.17 20.29 9.15
C VAL A 538 4.14 19.17 9.01
N GLU A 539 4.55 17.96 8.60
CA GLU A 539 3.66 16.80 8.54
C GLU A 539 2.91 16.55 9.86
N VAL A 540 3.37 17.05 11.01
CA VAL A 540 2.71 16.85 12.29
C VAL A 540 1.71 17.97 12.62
N GLY A 541 0.46 17.68 12.31
CA GLY A 541 -0.66 17.97 13.21
C GLY A 541 -1.30 19.35 13.24
N VAL A 542 -0.55 20.44 13.19
CA VAL A 542 -1.10 21.75 13.60
C VAL A 542 -2.18 22.25 12.64
N ASN A 543 -3.37 22.53 13.17
CA ASN A 543 -4.46 23.19 12.46
C ASN A 543 -4.25 24.71 12.43
N VAL A 544 -4.04 25.29 11.24
CA VAL A 544 -3.99 26.76 11.04
C VAL A 544 -5.05 27.16 10.01
N PRO A 545 -6.29 27.50 10.43
CA PRO A 545 -7.39 27.80 9.51
C PRO A 545 -7.14 28.99 8.57
N ASN A 546 -6.28 29.92 8.98
CA ASN A 546 -5.91 31.12 8.23
C ASN A 546 -4.85 30.86 7.13
N ALA A 547 -4.25 29.66 7.10
CA ALA A 547 -3.30 29.28 6.06
C ALA A 547 -4.05 28.83 4.80
N THR A 548 -4.00 29.66 3.74
CA THR A 548 -4.72 29.42 2.48
C THR A 548 -3.82 28.96 1.34
N MET A 549 -2.50 29.07 1.47
CA MET A 549 -1.58 28.73 0.39
C MET A 549 -0.50 27.73 0.84
N MET A 550 -0.30 26.69 0.03
CA MET A 550 0.75 25.67 0.18
C MET A 550 1.63 25.70 -1.06
N VAL A 551 2.94 25.90 -0.91
CA VAL A 551 3.91 25.83 -2.01
C VAL A 551 4.92 24.75 -1.70
N ILE A 552 5.05 23.75 -2.57
CA ILE A 552 5.96 22.61 -2.38
C ILE A 552 7.04 22.69 -3.44
N TYR A 553 8.29 22.94 -3.02
CA TYR A 553 9.46 22.95 -3.89
C TYR A 553 9.90 21.53 -4.25
N ASP A 554 10.45 21.37 -5.46
CA ASP A 554 10.93 20.09 -6.01
C ASP A 554 9.94 18.93 -5.70
N ALA A 555 8.64 19.18 -5.97
CA ALA A 555 7.54 18.34 -5.54
C ALA A 555 7.64 16.90 -6.09
N GLU A 556 8.37 16.69 -7.18
CA GLU A 556 8.65 15.36 -7.75
C GLU A 556 9.46 14.44 -6.82
N ARG A 557 10.12 14.99 -5.78
CA ARG A 557 10.87 14.21 -4.79
C ARG A 557 9.99 13.58 -3.72
N PHE A 558 8.74 14.01 -3.59
CA PHE A 558 7.80 13.46 -2.61
C PHE A 558 6.95 12.35 -3.22
N GLY A 559 6.48 11.43 -2.36
CA GLY A 559 5.39 10.50 -2.71
C GLY A 559 4.03 11.19 -2.82
N LEU A 560 3.07 10.58 -3.52
CA LEU A 560 1.70 11.13 -3.59
C LEU A 560 1.07 11.22 -2.21
N SER A 561 1.29 10.21 -1.37
CA SER A 561 0.79 10.17 0.01
C SER A 561 1.33 11.33 0.88
N GLN A 562 2.60 11.71 0.71
CA GLN A 562 3.20 12.86 1.40
C GLN A 562 2.68 14.19 0.85
N LEU A 563 2.61 14.33 -0.48
CA LEU A 563 2.06 15.52 -1.13
C LEU A 563 0.61 15.76 -0.70
N HIS A 564 -0.18 14.69 -0.58
CA HIS A 564 -1.56 14.75 -0.09
C HIS A 564 -1.64 15.24 1.36
N GLN A 565 -0.82 14.71 2.26
CA GLN A 565 -0.76 15.17 3.65
C GLN A 565 -0.37 16.64 3.75
N LEU A 566 0.64 17.07 2.99
CA LEU A 566 1.07 18.47 2.93
C LEU A 566 -0.04 19.35 2.38
N ARG A 567 -0.68 18.97 1.26
CA ARG A 567 -1.86 19.68 0.72
C ARG A 567 -2.96 19.83 1.77
N GLY A 568 -3.25 18.78 2.55
CA GLY A 568 -4.26 18.79 3.61
C GLY A 568 -3.96 19.70 4.81
N ARG A 569 -2.77 20.35 4.86
CA ARG A 569 -2.44 21.37 5.87
C ARG A 569 -3.08 22.73 5.58
N VAL A 570 -3.56 22.96 4.36
CA VAL A 570 -4.39 24.14 3.99
C VAL A 570 -5.84 23.73 3.74
N GLY A 571 -6.75 24.70 3.54
CA GLY A 571 -8.16 24.41 3.29
C GLY A 571 -8.94 23.95 4.53
N ARG A 572 -8.56 24.49 5.69
CA ARG A 572 -9.22 24.23 6.99
C ARG A 572 -10.18 25.35 7.42
N GLY A 573 -10.06 26.55 6.84
CA GLY A 573 -11.02 27.64 6.99
C GLY A 573 -12.13 27.62 5.94
N SER A 574 -12.96 28.67 5.94
CA SER A 574 -14.03 28.91 4.95
C SER A 574 -13.52 29.46 3.61
N GLU A 575 -12.24 29.87 3.57
CA GLU A 575 -11.61 30.51 2.42
C GLU A 575 -11.10 29.51 1.39
N GLN A 576 -11.11 29.92 0.12
CA GLN A 576 -10.52 29.13 -0.96
C GLN A 576 -9.02 28.97 -0.71
N SER A 577 -8.53 27.73 -0.80
CA SER A 577 -7.12 27.41 -0.58
C SER A 577 -6.48 26.84 -1.83
N TYR A 578 -5.17 27.02 -1.94
CA TYR A 578 -4.38 26.71 -3.12
C TYR A 578 -3.14 25.89 -2.76
N CYS A 579 -2.84 24.88 -3.56
CA CYS A 579 -1.62 24.08 -3.45
C CYS A 579 -0.83 24.16 -4.76
N ILE A 580 0.40 24.65 -4.70
CA ILE A 580 1.29 24.81 -5.85
C ILE A 580 2.43 23.81 -5.73
N LEU A 581 2.53 22.92 -6.71
CA LEU A 581 3.61 21.94 -6.84
C LEU A 581 4.66 22.53 -7.78
N LEU A 582 5.77 23.02 -7.24
CA LEU A 582 6.92 23.48 -8.02
C LEU A 582 7.80 22.28 -8.36
N ALA A 583 7.76 21.81 -9.60
CA ALA A 583 8.45 20.59 -10.02
C ALA A 583 8.84 20.62 -11.50
N ASP A 584 10.01 20.07 -11.83
CA ASP A 584 10.45 19.82 -13.22
C ASP A 584 10.91 18.36 -13.41
N PRO A 585 9.98 17.39 -13.30
CA PRO A 585 10.28 15.97 -13.38
C PRO A 585 10.83 15.58 -14.76
N LYS A 586 12.00 14.93 -14.76
CA LYS A 586 12.64 14.41 -15.98
C LYS A 586 12.12 13.02 -16.39
N SER A 587 11.55 12.25 -15.45
CA SER A 587 11.01 10.91 -15.68
C SER A 587 9.52 10.95 -15.97
N GLU A 588 9.03 9.98 -16.76
CA GLU A 588 7.59 9.82 -17.04
C GLU A 588 6.80 9.55 -15.74
N VAL A 589 7.32 8.69 -14.85
CA VAL A 589 6.74 8.43 -13.53
C VAL A 589 6.60 9.72 -12.70
N GLY A 590 7.59 10.62 -12.77
CA GLY A 590 7.53 11.90 -12.05
C GLY A 590 6.47 12.85 -12.62
N LYS A 591 6.27 12.87 -13.95
CA LYS A 591 5.21 13.65 -14.60
C LYS A 591 3.82 13.11 -14.26
N GLU A 592 3.66 11.79 -14.36
CA GLU A 592 2.41 11.10 -14.03
C GLU A 592 2.01 11.37 -12.58
N ARG A 593 2.98 11.34 -11.65
CA ARG A 593 2.77 11.71 -10.25
C ARG A 593 2.22 13.14 -10.08
N MET A 594 2.83 14.13 -10.74
CA MET A 594 2.36 15.52 -10.65
C MET A 594 0.96 15.67 -11.24
N GLN A 595 0.69 15.01 -12.36
CA GLN A 595 -0.61 15.05 -13.01
C GLN A 595 -1.69 14.47 -12.09
N ILE A 596 -1.49 13.27 -11.55
CA ILE A 596 -2.44 12.61 -10.65
C ILE A 596 -2.76 13.49 -9.42
N MET A 597 -1.73 14.13 -8.84
CA MET A 597 -1.92 15.04 -7.69
C MET A 597 -2.79 16.26 -8.02
N THR A 598 -2.81 16.71 -9.28
CA THR A 598 -3.67 17.82 -9.75
C THR A 598 -5.09 17.39 -10.11
N GLU A 599 -5.30 16.12 -10.48
CA GLU A 599 -6.59 15.63 -11.00
C GLU A 599 -7.60 15.27 -9.90
N THR A 600 -7.12 14.84 -8.73
CA THR A 600 -7.99 14.39 -7.63
C THR A 600 -7.62 15.01 -6.29
N ASN A 601 -8.65 15.28 -5.49
CA ASN A 601 -8.51 15.69 -4.10
C ASN A 601 -8.71 14.54 -3.11
N ASP A 602 -9.13 13.37 -3.59
CA ASP A 602 -9.41 12.19 -2.78
C ASP A 602 -8.11 11.47 -2.42
N GLY A 603 -7.79 11.49 -1.12
CA GLY A 603 -6.60 10.83 -0.60
C GLY A 603 -6.58 9.31 -0.77
N PHE A 604 -7.74 8.64 -0.83
CA PHE A 604 -7.80 7.19 -1.08
C PHE A 604 -7.38 6.87 -2.52
N VAL A 605 -7.92 7.61 -3.49
CA VAL A 605 -7.55 7.47 -4.90
C VAL A 605 -6.06 7.77 -5.10
N LEU A 606 -5.53 8.79 -4.41
CA LEU A 606 -4.11 9.13 -4.47
C LEU A 606 -3.23 8.02 -3.93
N SER A 607 -3.60 7.40 -2.82
CA SER A 607 -2.83 6.29 -2.24
C SER A 607 -2.88 5.02 -3.09
N GLU A 608 -4.00 4.72 -3.74
CA GLU A 608 -4.08 3.64 -4.73
C GLU A 608 -3.13 3.89 -5.90
N LYS A 609 -3.11 5.12 -6.43
CA LYS A 609 -2.20 5.51 -7.50
C LYS A 609 -0.73 5.55 -7.07
N ASP A 610 -0.43 5.95 -5.84
CA ASP A 610 0.94 5.92 -5.28
C ASP A 610 1.48 4.50 -5.26
N LEU A 611 0.62 3.55 -4.88
CA LEU A 611 0.95 2.13 -4.82
C LEU A 611 1.18 1.55 -6.22
N GLU A 612 0.31 1.86 -7.19
CA GLU A 612 0.48 1.48 -8.61
C GLU A 612 1.82 2.00 -9.17
N LEU A 613 2.19 3.26 -8.89
CA LEU A 613 3.41 3.89 -9.40
C LEU A 613 4.69 3.38 -8.73
N ARG A 614 4.65 3.08 -7.43
CA ARG A 614 5.83 2.60 -6.66
C ARG A 614 6.09 1.11 -6.86
N GLY A 615 5.05 0.34 -7.18
CA GLY A 615 5.12 -1.12 -7.18
C GLY A 615 5.25 -1.71 -5.76
N PRO A 616 5.18 -3.04 -5.63
CA PRO A 616 5.07 -3.73 -4.34
C PRO A 616 6.32 -3.61 -3.44
N GLY A 617 7.49 -3.22 -3.97
CA GLY A 617 8.76 -3.28 -3.25
C GLY A 617 9.05 -2.14 -2.26
N ASP A 618 8.50 -0.94 -2.49
CA ASP A 618 8.93 0.28 -1.77
C ASP A 618 8.00 0.67 -0.61
N PHE A 619 6.71 0.33 -0.66
CA PHE A 619 5.80 0.63 0.46
C PHE A 619 6.17 -0.15 1.74
N PHE A 620 6.76 -1.33 1.57
CA PHE A 620 7.07 -2.25 2.66
C PHE A 620 8.51 -2.16 3.17
N GLY A 621 9.37 -1.35 2.52
CA GLY A 621 10.80 -1.35 2.78
C GLY A 621 11.44 -2.72 2.56
N LYS A 622 12.76 -2.82 2.68
CA LYS A 622 13.46 -4.10 2.61
C LYS A 622 12.91 -5.07 3.66
N LYS A 623 12.19 -6.10 3.20
CA LYS A 623 11.83 -7.31 3.96
C LYS A 623 11.30 -7.00 5.37
N GLN A 624 10.14 -6.36 5.49
CA GLN A 624 9.39 -6.46 6.74
C GLN A 624 8.89 -7.90 6.88
N SER A 625 9.26 -8.54 7.99
CA SER A 625 8.73 -9.83 8.44
C SER A 625 7.21 -9.73 8.56
N GLY A 626 6.47 -10.50 7.74
CA GLY A 626 5.01 -10.67 7.88
C GLY A 626 4.17 -10.49 6.61
N VAL A 627 4.71 -9.97 5.50
CA VAL A 627 3.96 -9.94 4.22
C VAL A 627 4.08 -11.31 3.53
N PRO A 628 2.96 -11.99 3.23
CA PRO A 628 3.00 -13.30 2.57
C PRO A 628 3.57 -13.18 1.14
N GLU A 629 4.40 -14.15 0.77
CA GLU A 629 4.89 -14.27 -0.60
C GLU A 629 3.89 -15.10 -1.41
N PHE A 630 3.18 -14.45 -2.32
CA PHE A 630 2.23 -15.07 -3.24
C PHE A 630 2.97 -15.64 -4.47
N LYS A 631 2.56 -16.81 -4.98
CA LYS A 631 3.25 -17.44 -6.12
C LYS A 631 2.86 -16.79 -7.43
N VAL A 632 1.59 -16.35 -7.55
CA VAL A 632 1.05 -15.69 -8.76
C VAL A 632 0.48 -14.31 -8.46
N ALA A 633 -0.14 -14.15 -7.30
CA ALA A 633 -0.86 -12.94 -6.95
C ALA A 633 0.06 -11.76 -6.63
N ASP A 634 -0.35 -10.56 -7.03
CA ASP A 634 0.30 -9.32 -6.63
C ASP A 634 -0.73 -8.45 -5.90
N MET A 635 -0.49 -8.19 -4.62
CA MET A 635 -1.44 -7.44 -3.77
C MET A 635 -1.79 -6.05 -4.30
N VAL A 636 -0.86 -5.43 -5.04
CA VAL A 636 -1.02 -4.09 -5.62
C VAL A 636 -1.80 -4.20 -6.92
N HIS A 637 -1.27 -4.96 -7.88
CA HIS A 637 -1.85 -5.05 -9.22
C HIS A 637 -3.20 -5.78 -9.24
N ASP A 638 -3.41 -6.72 -8.31
CA ASP A 638 -4.62 -7.53 -8.20
C ASP A 638 -5.52 -7.12 -7.01
N TYR A 639 -5.41 -5.87 -6.54
CA TYR A 639 -6.19 -5.33 -5.42
C TYR A 639 -7.69 -5.68 -5.46
N ARG A 640 -8.32 -5.63 -6.63
CA ARG A 640 -9.76 -5.94 -6.79
C ARG A 640 -10.07 -7.41 -6.52
N ALA A 641 -9.17 -8.32 -6.92
CA ALA A 641 -9.32 -9.74 -6.62
C ALA A 641 -9.13 -9.99 -5.12
N LEU A 642 -8.16 -9.30 -4.48
CA LEU A 642 -7.95 -9.36 -3.03
C LEU A 642 -9.18 -8.89 -2.26
N GLU A 643 -9.81 -7.79 -2.68
CA GLU A 643 -11.05 -7.30 -2.06
C GLU A 643 -12.21 -8.28 -2.19
N THR A 644 -12.37 -8.87 -3.38
CA THR A 644 -13.42 -9.85 -3.65
C THR A 644 -13.22 -11.08 -2.76
N ALA A 645 -12.00 -11.62 -2.73
CA ALA A 645 -11.63 -12.76 -1.89
C ALA A 645 -11.85 -12.48 -0.39
N ARG A 646 -11.56 -11.25 0.07
CA ARG A 646 -11.84 -10.83 1.46
C ARG A 646 -13.33 -10.90 1.77
N ASN A 647 -14.16 -10.29 0.93
CA ASN A 647 -15.60 -10.23 1.17
C ASN A 647 -16.22 -11.64 1.20
N ASP A 648 -15.78 -12.52 0.30
CA ASP A 648 -16.20 -13.92 0.32
C ASP A 648 -15.67 -14.65 1.56
N ALA A 649 -14.40 -14.48 1.94
CA ALA A 649 -13.84 -15.08 3.15
C ALA A 649 -14.57 -14.65 4.43
N THR A 650 -14.90 -13.36 4.57
CA THR A 650 -15.69 -12.84 5.70
C THR A 650 -17.08 -13.49 5.74
N ALA A 651 -17.77 -13.56 4.59
CA ALA A 651 -19.08 -14.19 4.50
C ALA A 651 -19.04 -15.70 4.83
N LEU A 652 -17.98 -16.39 4.41
CA LEU A 652 -17.76 -17.80 4.72
C LEU A 652 -17.53 -18.01 6.22
N ILE A 653 -16.57 -17.31 6.83
CA ILE A 653 -16.21 -17.48 8.26
C ILE A 653 -17.38 -17.18 9.21
N GLN A 654 -18.26 -16.23 8.84
CA GLN A 654 -19.47 -15.88 9.58
C GLN A 654 -20.64 -16.85 9.38
N SER A 655 -20.62 -17.65 8.31
CA SER A 655 -21.69 -18.59 7.99
C SER A 655 -21.48 -19.94 8.68
N ALA A 656 -22.51 -20.46 9.35
CA ALA A 656 -22.48 -21.82 9.91
C ALA A 656 -22.23 -22.89 8.82
N VAL A 657 -22.73 -22.65 7.60
CA VAL A 657 -22.59 -23.59 6.47
C VAL A 657 -21.13 -23.84 6.12
N PHE A 658 -20.25 -22.83 6.26
CA PHE A 658 -18.83 -22.99 5.99
C PHE A 658 -18.16 -23.96 6.97
N TRP A 659 -18.66 -24.07 8.21
CA TRP A 659 -18.07 -24.94 9.24
C TRP A 659 -18.62 -26.37 9.19
N GLU A 660 -19.84 -26.55 8.69
CA GLU A 660 -20.57 -27.83 8.73
C GLU A 660 -20.62 -28.57 7.37
N SER A 661 -20.68 -27.85 6.25
CA SER A 661 -20.95 -28.45 4.94
C SER A 661 -19.72 -29.15 4.34
N PRO A 662 -19.84 -30.34 3.73
CA PRO A 662 -18.73 -31.02 3.05
C PRO A 662 -18.19 -30.23 1.83
N GLU A 663 -18.96 -29.32 1.24
CA GLU A 663 -18.52 -28.52 0.07
C GLU A 663 -17.29 -27.63 0.37
N TYR A 664 -17.06 -27.29 1.63
CA TYR A 664 -15.98 -26.41 2.07
C TYR A 664 -14.85 -27.16 2.80
N GLU A 665 -14.85 -28.50 2.75
CA GLU A 665 -13.91 -29.35 3.48
C GLU A 665 -12.44 -29.01 3.17
N HIS A 666 -12.05 -28.94 1.89
CA HIS A 666 -10.69 -28.58 1.49
C HIS A 666 -10.24 -27.18 1.97
N LEU A 667 -11.16 -26.21 1.99
CA LEU A 667 -10.84 -24.87 2.51
C LEU A 667 -10.62 -24.89 4.03
N ARG A 668 -11.38 -25.72 4.77
CA ARG A 668 -11.20 -25.90 6.21
C ARG A 668 -9.95 -26.70 6.55
N GLU A 669 -9.63 -27.73 5.78
CA GLU A 669 -8.40 -28.52 5.96
C GLU A 669 -7.17 -27.61 5.78
N SER A 670 -7.15 -26.78 4.74
CA SER A 670 -6.07 -25.80 4.56
C SER A 670 -5.98 -24.81 5.74
N LEU A 671 -7.13 -24.38 6.29
CA LEU A 671 -7.15 -23.51 7.46
C LEU A 671 -6.61 -24.22 8.72
N GLN A 672 -6.94 -25.50 8.90
CA GLN A 672 -6.41 -26.36 9.99
C GLN A 672 -4.89 -26.55 9.86
N GLU A 673 -4.42 -26.94 8.68
CA GLU A 673 -2.99 -27.13 8.39
C GLU A 673 -2.18 -25.84 8.63
N SER A 674 -2.82 -24.67 8.54
CA SER A 674 -2.17 -23.38 8.76
C SER A 674 -1.89 -23.04 10.24
N GLY A 675 -2.34 -23.87 11.20
CA GLY A 675 -2.16 -23.68 12.64
C GLY A 675 -3.05 -22.61 13.29
N VAL A 676 -3.82 -21.86 12.49
CA VAL A 676 -4.62 -20.71 12.97
C VAL A 676 -5.71 -21.09 13.96
N LEU A 677 -6.27 -22.30 13.85
CA LEU A 677 -7.30 -22.78 14.77
C LEU A 677 -6.75 -23.15 16.16
N GLU A 678 -5.43 -23.34 16.27
CA GLU A 678 -4.75 -23.70 17.52
C GLU A 678 -4.24 -22.47 18.30
N GLY A 679 -4.43 -21.25 17.74
CA GLY A 679 -4.00 -20.00 18.36
C GLY A 679 -2.50 -19.73 18.25
N GLU A 680 -1.77 -20.48 17.42
CA GLU A 680 -0.36 -20.19 17.14
C GLU A 680 -0.23 -18.90 16.34
N LYS A 681 0.70 -18.03 16.78
CA LYS A 681 1.01 -16.80 16.07
C LYS A 681 1.70 -17.10 14.75
N LEU A 682 1.35 -16.31 13.74
CA LEU A 682 2.02 -16.27 12.44
C LEU A 682 3.43 -15.71 12.60
N ASP A 683 4.41 -16.57 12.90
CA ASP A 683 5.85 -16.28 12.75
C ASP A 683 6.39 -16.85 11.43
#